data_AF-A0AAD9AXK7-F1
#
_entry.id   AF-A0AAD9AXK7-F1
#
_cell.length_a   1.000
_cell.length_b   1.000
_cell.length_c   1.000
_cell.angle_alpha   90.00
_cell.angle_beta   90.00
_cell.angle_gamma   90.00
#
_symmetry.space_group_name_H-M   'P 1'
#
loop_
_entity.id
_entity.type
_entity.pdbx_description
1 polymer ?
#
loop_
_entity_poly.entity_id
_entity_poly.type
_entity_poly.pdbx_seq_one_letter_code
_entity_poly.pdbx_strand_id
1 'polypeptide(L)'
;MADSSHAPRSPEAPPTAIAPSPRAEATPPKSKTASPRSAGSPEAEIPGQTTGTATQQAEIEVDEGIADRDSVTDEQLSISGYTTSVTSSVYDYPTENGRRYHAFRHGTYYGPNDADELDRLDFNASFLTKLTQNQLHHAPLEQGKVHRILDIGTGTEIADLFPDAEVIGNDLSPVQSEWVPPNVKFEVDDVESPWVAPKYDFIYCRFMAGAIADWPRLVKNTFKNTHPGGWVEFQDWDLLFKSDDGSITDDHYSMKMIKMFMEGSRKVGREPQPGPLLEPLMREAGFVNIHHKQIKCPLGMWPKDPYLRDLGHMNMIQALDGLEAYNLRLYTGVLGWTVAEAQVLFAHVRNEIRNNAFHAYMVYNATQTPDLPIVDLPHERHQAISYDEDAGTYNFSNIRFAEPPVGDLRFRAPVPVKVSNTSHVVNNGSVGAICPQPFTLFNDTAVTQWILSYISGTVLDLAELQQQAANQTEPPADPRISEDCLFLDVIVPKKIYDNRGSGAGAPVLVWIYGGGYLIGEKTGLGLHDPTGLLQANDDLGEDGFIFVAMNYRLGAFGFLGGPTVEAQGTPNAGLYDQRLALEFVKENIQLFGGSPDRVTVMGESAGGGSIIHQLTAFGGEQGPAPFQQIITQSTGFVPARSSQALEDVVETVLSVANVSSFDALRKLPSDVLVAVNNIVTRQLYQGAFHPAVDGVFVPEEPARMLLSGDFDHVRALIGTNANEGILFGDPRINTTKAYSEYVRTLVAGISNDSATALEEEVYPPIFDGSQGYTNNFERAYQSFGEFCFTCNQPFTSRGLGNATYNYQFAAPPGVHGQDLGFTFYRGEAIDPAGAPFPPTTDVDVAVSRVLQSWIASFVTSGAPTAPNVIGFEPYGNEGNLLILGEANNSTHVARGTDPTLARGRCDWLAKRIIDETLLEAN
;
A
#
# COMPACT_ATOMS: atom_id res chain seq x y z
N MET A 1 15.23 67.18 6.54
CA MET A 1 14.52 68.46 6.83
C MET A 1 13.13 68.33 6.22
N ALA A 2 12.06 68.79 6.91
CA ALA A 2 10.65 68.56 6.57
C ALA A 2 10.29 67.04 6.56
N ASP A 3 9.55 66.44 7.50
CA ASP A 3 8.64 66.88 8.59
C ASP A 3 7.21 67.29 8.17
N SER A 4 6.25 66.40 8.48
CA SER A 4 4.85 66.76 8.79
C SER A 4 4.07 65.60 9.47
N SER A 5 3.69 65.80 10.73
CA SER A 5 2.50 65.28 11.47
C SER A 5 2.15 63.76 11.43
N HIS A 6 2.29 62.96 12.50
CA HIS A 6 1.60 62.97 13.83
C HIS A 6 0.08 62.71 13.85
N ALA A 7 -0.32 61.51 14.32
CA ALA A 7 -1.33 61.29 15.38
C ALA A 7 -1.32 59.81 15.87
N PRO A 8 -0.97 59.50 17.14
CA PRO A 8 -1.08 58.15 17.70
C PRO A 8 -2.39 57.91 18.48
N ARG A 9 -2.69 56.65 18.81
CA ARG A 9 -3.63 56.24 19.87
C ARG A 9 -3.03 55.16 20.76
N SER A 10 -3.53 55.05 21.98
CA SER A 10 -3.00 54.20 23.07
C SER A 10 -4.20 53.60 23.87
N PRO A 11 -4.06 52.82 24.97
CA PRO A 11 -4.69 51.49 25.02
C PRO A 11 -5.66 51.28 26.22
N GLU A 12 -6.07 50.02 26.43
CA GLU A 12 -6.80 49.48 27.62
C GLU A 12 -8.26 49.96 27.80
N ALA A 13 -9.21 49.25 28.44
CA ALA A 13 -9.23 47.91 29.09
C ALA A 13 -10.69 47.33 29.10
N PRO A 14 -10.90 46.03 29.43
CA PRO A 14 -12.21 45.36 29.58
C PRO A 14 -12.71 45.44 31.07
N PRO A 15 -13.70 44.64 31.57
CA PRO A 15 -14.69 43.74 30.94
C PRO A 15 -16.16 44.04 31.37
N THR A 16 -17.13 43.20 30.97
CA THR A 16 -18.38 43.02 31.75
C THR A 16 -19.04 41.66 31.49
N ALA A 17 -19.65 41.06 32.53
CA ALA A 17 -20.43 39.82 32.43
C ALA A 17 -21.69 39.91 33.32
N ILE A 18 -22.82 39.40 32.83
CA ILE A 18 -24.09 39.29 33.57
C ILE A 18 -24.76 37.94 33.22
N ALA A 19 -25.40 37.30 34.19
CA ALA A 19 -26.05 35.99 34.09
C ALA A 19 -27.52 36.07 34.65
N PRO A 20 -28.16 34.99 35.17
CA PRO A 20 -28.92 34.01 34.38
C PRO A 20 -30.39 33.83 34.86
N SER A 21 -31.01 32.67 34.56
CA SER A 21 -32.31 32.16 35.12
C SER A 21 -33.61 32.77 34.54
N PRO A 22 -34.82 32.19 34.78
CA PRO A 22 -35.19 31.17 35.77
C PRO A 22 -35.94 29.90 35.25
N ARG A 23 -36.50 29.11 36.19
CA ARG A 23 -37.02 27.73 36.08
C ARG A 23 -38.37 27.59 36.82
N ALA A 24 -39.29 26.78 36.31
CA ALA A 24 -40.48 26.19 36.99
C ALA A 24 -40.91 24.94 36.19
N GLU A 25 -41.17 23.73 36.75
CA GLU A 25 -42.20 23.29 37.73
C GLU A 25 -43.65 23.24 37.13
N ALA A 26 -44.49 22.21 37.33
CA ALA A 26 -44.48 21.12 38.33
C ALA A 26 -45.10 19.76 37.87
N THR A 27 -45.04 18.77 38.77
CA THR A 27 -45.52 17.35 38.75
C THR A 27 -46.93 17.19 39.39
N PRO A 28 -47.50 16.01 39.80
CA PRO A 28 -47.32 14.55 39.52
C PRO A 28 -48.72 13.86 39.24
N PRO A 29 -49.21 12.70 39.78
CA PRO A 29 -48.62 11.46 40.37
C PRO A 29 -49.26 10.06 40.00
N LYS A 30 -48.63 8.97 40.50
CA LYS A 30 -49.13 7.60 40.85
C LYS A 30 -48.80 6.43 39.88
N SER A 31 -48.50 5.19 40.33
CA SER A 31 -48.07 4.70 41.67
C SER A 31 -47.68 3.19 41.71
N LYS A 32 -46.76 2.80 42.63
CA LYS A 32 -46.62 1.46 43.29
C LYS A 32 -46.11 0.27 42.42
N THR A 33 -45.47 -0.80 42.94
CA THR A 33 -45.14 -1.22 44.33
C THR A 33 -43.89 -2.14 44.46
N ALA A 34 -43.15 -1.98 45.58
CA ALA A 34 -42.53 -3.00 46.45
C ALA A 34 -41.39 -3.97 46.01
N SER A 35 -40.38 -4.07 46.90
CA SER A 35 -39.38 -5.17 47.05
C SER A 35 -39.76 -6.08 48.25
N PRO A 36 -39.05 -7.20 48.55
CA PRO A 36 -37.90 -7.11 49.50
C PRO A 36 -36.78 -8.21 49.43
N ARG A 37 -35.55 -7.84 49.89
CA ARG A 37 -34.58 -8.52 50.83
C ARG A 37 -34.39 -10.07 50.83
N SER A 38 -33.26 -10.70 51.19
CA SER A 38 -32.00 -10.37 51.94
C SER A 38 -30.89 -11.42 51.65
N ALA A 39 -29.61 -11.08 51.39
CA ALA A 39 -28.45 -10.88 52.31
C ALA A 39 -27.66 -12.13 52.78
N GLY A 40 -26.31 -12.05 52.83
CA GLY A 40 -25.42 -12.96 53.59
C GLY A 40 -24.05 -13.30 52.95
N SER A 41 -22.93 -12.88 53.59
CA SER A 41 -21.52 -13.26 53.28
C SER A 41 -20.94 -14.16 54.39
N PRO A 42 -19.72 -14.78 54.33
CA PRO A 42 -18.41 -14.06 54.42
C PRO A 42 -17.21 -14.71 53.66
N GLU A 43 -15.97 -14.30 53.99
CA GLU A 43 -14.69 -14.45 53.23
C GLU A 43 -13.90 -15.78 53.39
N ALA A 44 -12.88 -15.99 52.51
CA ALA A 44 -11.65 -16.79 52.76
C ALA A 44 -10.49 -16.46 51.77
N GLU A 45 -9.26 -16.86 52.12
CA GLU A 45 -7.95 -16.56 51.49
C GLU A 45 -7.00 -17.80 51.67
N ILE A 46 -5.79 -18.05 51.09
CA ILE A 46 -4.86 -17.51 50.07
C ILE A 46 -3.72 -18.59 49.87
N PRO A 47 -2.84 -18.64 48.82
CA PRO A 47 -2.83 -18.07 47.45
C PRO A 47 -2.59 -19.11 46.30
N GLY A 48 -2.66 -18.64 45.05
CA GLY A 48 -1.60 -18.74 44.01
C GLY A 48 -1.03 -20.08 43.48
N GLN A 49 -1.19 -20.30 42.16
CA GLN A 49 -0.07 -20.57 41.23
C GLN A 49 -0.47 -20.35 39.75
N THR A 50 0.53 -20.23 38.86
CA THR A 50 0.42 -19.83 37.44
C THR A 50 0.01 -20.95 36.48
N THR A 51 -0.91 -20.69 35.55
CA THR A 51 -1.03 -21.38 34.25
C THR A 51 -1.62 -20.43 33.19
N GLY A 52 -1.43 -20.77 31.90
CA GLY A 52 -1.58 -19.86 30.76
C GLY A 52 -2.94 -19.17 30.56
N THR A 53 -2.86 -17.97 30.01
CA THR A 53 -4.00 -17.21 29.46
C THR A 53 -4.55 -17.90 28.22
N ALA A 54 -5.70 -18.56 28.35
CA ALA A 54 -6.51 -18.97 27.21
C ALA A 54 -7.26 -17.75 26.65
N THR A 55 -7.26 -17.57 25.34
CA THR A 55 -7.91 -16.43 24.66
C THR A 55 -9.43 -16.56 24.78
N GLN A 56 -10.05 -15.74 25.61
CA GLN A 56 -11.49 -15.84 25.89
C GLN A 56 -12.30 -15.13 24.79
N GLN A 57 -12.74 -15.91 23.80
CA GLN A 57 -13.48 -15.42 22.64
C GLN A 57 -14.92 -15.00 23.00
N ALA A 58 -15.48 -14.03 22.26
CA ALA A 58 -16.79 -13.45 22.54
C ALA A 58 -17.96 -14.44 22.38
N GLU A 59 -19.06 -14.13 23.06
CA GLU A 59 -20.36 -14.81 23.01
C GLU A 59 -21.20 -14.24 21.84
N ILE A 60 -21.95 -15.10 21.13
CA ILE A 60 -22.72 -14.70 19.94
C ILE A 60 -24.18 -14.44 20.33
N GLU A 61 -24.69 -13.23 20.13
CA GLU A 61 -26.07 -12.87 20.46
C GLU A 61 -27.10 -13.46 19.46
N VAL A 62 -28.30 -13.81 19.97
CA VAL A 62 -29.38 -14.52 19.24
C VAL A 62 -30.53 -13.59 18.79
N ASP A 63 -31.03 -13.77 17.56
CA ASP A 63 -32.12 -13.00 16.92
C ASP A 63 -33.51 -13.68 17.02
N GLU A 64 -34.60 -12.91 16.95
CA GLU A 64 -35.99 -13.41 17.05
C GLU A 64 -36.87 -13.03 15.83
N GLY A 65 -36.62 -13.60 14.63
CA GLY A 65 -37.66 -13.55 13.58
C GLY A 65 -37.39 -14.01 12.13
N ILE A 66 -38.36 -14.79 11.61
CA ILE A 66 -38.78 -14.89 10.19
C ILE A 66 -37.91 -15.79 9.27
N ALA A 67 -38.49 -16.25 8.13
CA ALA A 67 -38.02 -17.40 7.35
C ALA A 67 -38.28 -17.32 5.81
N ASP A 68 -37.54 -18.19 5.08
CA ASP A 68 -37.84 -18.85 3.77
C ASP A 68 -37.82 -18.07 2.41
N ARG A 69 -37.01 -18.64 1.46
CA ARG A 69 -37.22 -18.81 -0.01
C ARG A 69 -36.90 -17.67 -1.01
N ASP A 70 -36.56 -17.94 -2.29
CA ASP A 70 -36.39 -19.19 -3.10
C ASP A 70 -35.30 -18.98 -4.21
N SER A 71 -34.94 -20.01 -4.99
CA SER A 71 -33.77 -20.04 -5.91
C SER A 71 -34.06 -20.06 -7.45
N VAL A 72 -33.02 -19.92 -8.29
CA VAL A 72 -33.03 -20.03 -9.79
C VAL A 72 -31.74 -20.73 -10.29
N THR A 73 -31.73 -21.28 -11.51
CA THR A 73 -30.79 -22.29 -12.07
C THR A 73 -29.77 -21.79 -13.13
N ASP A 74 -28.79 -22.64 -13.46
CA ASP A 74 -27.61 -22.43 -14.35
C ASP A 74 -27.69 -23.18 -15.72
N GLU A 75 -26.81 -22.87 -16.71
CA GLU A 75 -26.47 -23.73 -17.88
C GLU A 75 -25.15 -23.36 -18.67
N GLN A 76 -24.18 -24.30 -18.69
CA GLN A 76 -23.21 -24.69 -19.78
C GLN A 76 -22.03 -23.77 -20.22
N LEU A 77 -20.77 -24.31 -20.31
CA LEU A 77 -19.95 -24.49 -21.57
C LEU A 77 -18.41 -24.86 -21.45
N SER A 78 -18.07 -26.14 -21.67
CA SER A 78 -16.89 -26.73 -22.38
C SER A 78 -15.42 -26.66 -21.86
N ILE A 79 -14.82 -27.84 -21.59
CA ILE A 79 -13.40 -28.08 -21.19
C ILE A 79 -12.34 -28.21 -22.29
N SER A 80 -11.14 -27.67 -22.05
CA SER A 80 -9.87 -28.24 -22.54
C SER A 80 -8.64 -27.84 -21.68
N GLY A 81 -7.97 -28.79 -21.00
CA GLY A 81 -6.79 -28.48 -20.18
C GLY A 81 -5.80 -29.61 -19.79
N TYR A 82 -6.18 -30.89 -19.84
CA TYR A 82 -5.37 -31.98 -19.25
C TYR A 82 -4.02 -32.28 -19.96
N THR A 83 -2.92 -32.22 -19.22
CA THR A 83 -1.57 -32.57 -19.69
C THR A 83 -1.30 -34.09 -19.67
N THR A 84 -1.26 -34.71 -20.85
CA THR A 84 -0.76 -36.08 -21.12
C THR A 84 -1.46 -37.27 -20.44
N SER A 85 -2.43 -37.85 -21.15
CA SER A 85 -2.84 -39.27 -21.07
C SER A 85 -3.06 -39.87 -19.68
N VAL A 86 -4.09 -39.39 -18.98
CA VAL A 86 -4.76 -40.15 -17.92
C VAL A 86 -5.23 -41.51 -18.48
N THR A 87 -5.03 -42.62 -17.76
CA THR A 87 -5.52 -43.94 -18.19
C THR A 87 -7.02 -44.04 -17.99
N SER A 88 -7.74 -44.68 -18.91
CA SER A 88 -9.21 -44.74 -18.90
C SER A 88 -9.81 -45.36 -17.63
N SER A 89 -9.04 -46.18 -16.90
CA SER A 89 -9.42 -46.76 -15.61
C SER A 89 -9.56 -45.75 -14.47
N VAL A 90 -9.02 -44.53 -14.59
CA VAL A 90 -9.17 -43.47 -13.57
C VAL A 90 -10.58 -42.86 -13.58
N TYR A 91 -11.30 -43.00 -14.70
CA TYR A 91 -12.70 -42.55 -14.87
C TYR A 91 -13.74 -43.67 -14.70
N ASP A 92 -13.32 -44.88 -14.32
CA ASP A 92 -14.21 -46.04 -14.10
C ASP A 92 -14.87 -45.97 -12.72
N TYR A 93 -15.64 -44.89 -12.50
CA TYR A 93 -16.18 -44.50 -11.19
C TYR A 93 -17.26 -45.49 -10.68
N PRO A 94 -17.01 -46.22 -9.58
CA PRO A 94 -18.01 -47.11 -9.01
C PRO A 94 -19.15 -46.34 -8.32
N THR A 95 -20.32 -46.98 -8.22
CA THR A 95 -21.52 -46.43 -7.60
C THR A 95 -22.01 -47.29 -6.44
N GLU A 96 -22.30 -46.67 -5.30
CA GLU A 96 -22.82 -47.32 -4.10
C GLU A 96 -23.96 -46.49 -3.50
N ASN A 97 -25.03 -47.15 -3.05
CA ASN A 97 -26.23 -46.50 -2.47
C ASN A 97 -26.88 -45.39 -3.32
N GLY A 98 -26.59 -45.33 -4.64
CA GLY A 98 -27.07 -44.30 -5.55
C GLY A 98 -26.11 -43.12 -5.77
N ARG A 99 -24.97 -43.08 -5.08
CA ARG A 99 -23.91 -42.06 -5.24
C ARG A 99 -22.70 -42.59 -6.03
N ARG A 100 -21.94 -41.71 -6.66
CA ARG A 100 -20.70 -41.99 -7.44
C ARG A 100 -19.46 -41.74 -6.58
N TYR A 101 -18.40 -42.52 -6.75
CA TYR A 101 -17.15 -42.39 -6.01
C TYR A 101 -15.92 -42.44 -6.92
N HIS A 102 -14.79 -41.90 -6.44
CA HIS A 102 -13.49 -41.96 -7.13
C HIS A 102 -13.04 -43.42 -7.40
N ALA A 103 -12.34 -43.60 -8.54
CA ALA A 103 -11.84 -44.91 -8.98
C ALA A 103 -10.37 -45.15 -8.61
N PHE A 104 -9.52 -44.12 -8.69
CA PHE A 104 -8.11 -44.22 -8.30
C PHE A 104 -7.99 -44.48 -6.79
N ARG A 105 -7.28 -45.56 -6.42
CA ARG A 105 -7.22 -46.09 -5.04
C ARG A 105 -8.61 -46.23 -4.39
N HIS A 106 -9.61 -46.69 -5.14
CA HIS A 106 -10.99 -46.80 -4.68
C HIS A 106 -11.16 -47.36 -3.25
N GLY A 107 -11.95 -46.66 -2.43
CA GLY A 107 -12.23 -47.02 -1.04
C GLY A 107 -11.25 -46.40 -0.03
N THR A 108 -10.25 -45.65 -0.49
CA THR A 108 -9.29 -44.93 0.36
C THR A 108 -9.94 -43.73 1.04
N TYR A 109 -10.86 -43.05 0.35
CA TYR A 109 -11.74 -42.00 0.90
C TYR A 109 -13.21 -42.46 0.86
N TYR A 110 -14.08 -41.88 1.70
CA TYR A 110 -15.49 -42.29 1.81
C TYR A 110 -16.46 -41.35 1.09
N GLY A 111 -16.07 -40.10 0.82
CA GLY A 111 -16.94 -39.10 0.19
C GLY A 111 -17.19 -39.39 -1.31
N PRO A 112 -18.38 -39.05 -1.83
CA PRO A 112 -18.72 -39.21 -3.25
C PRO A 112 -18.03 -38.16 -4.13
N ASN A 113 -18.20 -38.28 -5.44
CA ASN A 113 -17.75 -37.33 -6.45
C ASN A 113 -18.77 -37.14 -7.59
N ASP A 114 -20.07 -37.28 -7.30
CA ASP A 114 -21.18 -36.96 -8.21
C ASP A 114 -21.48 -35.44 -8.25
N ALA A 115 -22.29 -35.01 -9.22
CA ALA A 115 -22.63 -33.59 -9.42
C ALA A 115 -23.16 -32.93 -8.14
N ASP A 116 -24.13 -33.58 -7.47
CA ASP A 116 -24.71 -33.16 -6.19
C ASP A 116 -23.66 -32.86 -5.08
N GLU A 117 -22.46 -33.47 -5.12
CA GLU A 117 -21.37 -33.17 -4.19
C GLU A 117 -20.39 -32.11 -4.73
N LEU A 118 -20.19 -32.03 -6.05
CA LEU A 118 -19.36 -31.00 -6.69
C LEU A 118 -20.02 -29.62 -6.54
N ASP A 119 -21.32 -29.49 -6.86
CA ASP A 119 -22.10 -28.27 -6.65
C ASP A 119 -22.03 -27.80 -5.18
N ARG A 120 -22.04 -28.75 -4.24
CA ARG A 120 -21.92 -28.50 -2.80
C ARG A 120 -20.49 -28.12 -2.38
N LEU A 121 -19.46 -28.60 -3.09
CA LEU A 121 -18.06 -28.24 -2.86
C LEU A 121 -17.75 -26.83 -3.38
N ASP A 122 -18.26 -26.46 -4.55
CA ASP A 122 -18.12 -25.10 -5.10
C ASP A 122 -18.84 -24.06 -4.22
N PHE A 123 -20.03 -24.40 -3.71
CA PHE A 123 -20.72 -23.59 -2.71
C PHE A 123 -19.94 -23.52 -1.38
N ASN A 124 -19.29 -24.62 -0.96
CA ASN A 124 -18.42 -24.63 0.22
C ASN A 124 -17.17 -23.76 0.05
N ALA A 125 -16.54 -23.73 -1.13
CA ALA A 125 -15.43 -22.83 -1.42
C ALA A 125 -15.85 -21.36 -1.26
N SER A 126 -17.00 -20.98 -1.87
CA SER A 126 -17.59 -19.64 -1.71
C SER A 126 -17.89 -19.29 -0.24
N PHE A 127 -18.38 -20.25 0.54
CA PHE A 127 -18.62 -20.10 1.98
C PHE A 127 -17.32 -19.98 2.80
N LEU A 128 -16.29 -20.76 2.49
CA LEU A 128 -14.99 -20.70 3.15
C LEU A 128 -14.30 -19.36 2.88
N THR A 129 -14.34 -18.88 1.63
CA THR A 129 -13.84 -17.56 1.25
C THR A 129 -14.61 -16.45 1.98
N LYS A 130 -15.93 -16.59 2.23
CA LYS A 130 -16.64 -15.66 3.14
C LYS A 130 -16.18 -15.80 4.59
N LEU A 131 -15.96 -17.01 5.10
CA LEU A 131 -15.50 -17.31 6.47
C LEU A 131 -14.09 -16.76 6.77
N THR A 132 -13.20 -16.74 5.79
CA THR A 132 -11.86 -16.14 5.87
C THR A 132 -11.82 -14.65 5.54
N GLN A 133 -12.98 -13.98 5.46
CA GLN A 133 -13.10 -12.54 5.14
C GLN A 133 -12.48 -12.16 3.77
N ASN A 134 -12.74 -13.00 2.77
CA ASN A 134 -12.21 -12.94 1.40
C ASN A 134 -10.68 -13.13 1.29
N GLN A 135 -10.01 -13.60 2.34
CA GLN A 135 -8.60 -14.01 2.26
C GLN A 135 -8.51 -15.47 1.78
N LEU A 136 -7.91 -15.71 0.61
CA LEU A 136 -7.70 -17.06 0.08
C LEU A 136 -6.55 -17.81 0.78
N HIS A 137 -5.58 -17.07 1.34
CA HIS A 137 -4.56 -17.57 2.26
C HIS A 137 -4.32 -16.54 3.36
N HIS A 138 -3.72 -16.96 4.46
CA HIS A 138 -3.33 -16.08 5.57
C HIS A 138 -1.81 -16.05 5.81
N ALA A 139 -1.03 -16.93 5.16
CA ALA A 139 0.42 -16.84 5.12
C ALA A 139 0.88 -15.51 4.46
N PRO A 140 1.91 -14.82 4.99
CA PRO A 140 2.42 -13.57 4.43
C PRO A 140 3.33 -13.86 3.21
N LEU A 141 2.69 -14.10 2.07
CA LEU A 141 3.34 -14.43 0.81
C LEU A 141 3.65 -13.17 -0.01
N GLU A 142 4.92 -12.97 -0.38
CA GLU A 142 5.33 -11.92 -1.32
C GLU A 142 5.25 -12.46 -2.76
N GLN A 143 4.43 -11.83 -3.61
CA GLN A 143 4.21 -12.28 -5.00
C GLN A 143 5.51 -12.46 -5.81
N GLY A 144 6.51 -11.60 -5.59
CA GLY A 144 7.82 -11.69 -6.27
C GLY A 144 8.77 -12.79 -5.76
N LYS A 145 8.45 -13.48 -4.64
CA LYS A 145 9.30 -14.52 -4.02
C LYS A 145 8.68 -15.93 -4.08
N VAL A 146 7.43 -16.07 -4.50
CA VAL A 146 6.73 -17.35 -4.61
C VAL A 146 6.75 -17.80 -6.07
N HIS A 147 7.35 -18.95 -6.35
CA HIS A 147 7.50 -19.48 -7.70
C HIS A 147 6.94 -20.91 -7.86
N ARG A 148 6.72 -21.62 -6.75
CA ARG A 148 6.14 -22.97 -6.74
C ARG A 148 5.18 -23.19 -5.57
N ILE A 149 3.91 -23.44 -5.87
CA ILE A 149 2.84 -23.69 -4.90
C ILE A 149 2.32 -25.13 -5.03
N LEU A 150 2.02 -25.78 -3.91
CA LEU A 150 1.26 -27.03 -3.85
C LEU A 150 -0.06 -26.80 -3.10
N ASP A 151 -1.18 -27.19 -3.72
CA ASP A 151 -2.54 -27.12 -3.14
C ASP A 151 -3.13 -28.53 -2.99
N ILE A 152 -3.43 -28.92 -1.74
CA ILE A 152 -3.79 -30.28 -1.33
C ILE A 152 -5.30 -30.36 -1.03
N GLY A 153 -6.03 -31.19 -1.78
CA GLY A 153 -7.50 -31.26 -1.67
C GLY A 153 -8.16 -30.11 -2.43
N THR A 154 -7.78 -30.01 -3.71
CA THR A 154 -7.57 -28.75 -4.42
C THR A 154 -8.77 -27.80 -4.56
N GLY A 155 -8.50 -26.50 -4.43
CA GLY A 155 -9.32 -25.41 -4.95
C GLY A 155 -8.43 -24.28 -5.46
N THR A 156 -8.14 -24.23 -6.76
CA THR A 156 -7.05 -23.41 -7.35
C THR A 156 -7.30 -21.90 -7.39
N GLU A 157 -8.15 -21.36 -6.51
CA GLU A 157 -8.47 -19.93 -6.37
C GLU A 157 -7.21 -19.07 -6.16
N ILE A 158 -6.16 -19.64 -5.55
CA ILE A 158 -4.87 -18.96 -5.32
C ILE A 158 -4.06 -18.71 -6.61
N ALA A 159 -4.34 -19.39 -7.72
CA ALA A 159 -3.52 -19.31 -8.92
C ALA A 159 -3.57 -17.93 -9.61
N ASP A 160 -4.71 -17.23 -9.51
CA ASP A 160 -4.86 -15.86 -10.01
C ASP A 160 -4.12 -14.82 -9.15
N LEU A 161 -3.78 -15.15 -7.90
CA LEU A 161 -2.97 -14.30 -7.02
C LEU A 161 -1.45 -14.40 -7.30
N PHE A 162 -1.00 -15.46 -7.96
CA PHE A 162 0.43 -15.72 -8.25
C PHE A 162 0.62 -16.16 -9.71
N PRO A 163 0.36 -15.28 -10.71
CA PRO A 163 0.38 -15.64 -12.13
C PRO A 163 1.74 -16.17 -12.62
N ASP A 164 2.84 -15.74 -11.99
CA ASP A 164 4.21 -16.17 -12.31
C ASP A 164 4.65 -17.46 -11.59
N ALA A 165 3.84 -18.01 -10.67
CA ALA A 165 4.16 -19.22 -9.92
C ALA A 165 3.56 -20.49 -10.53
N GLU A 166 4.32 -21.60 -10.57
CA GLU A 166 3.79 -22.92 -10.92
C GLU A 166 2.91 -23.43 -9.77
N VAL A 167 1.60 -23.54 -9.99
CA VAL A 167 0.61 -24.03 -9.02
C VAL A 167 0.25 -25.47 -9.32
N ILE A 168 0.50 -26.38 -8.37
CA ILE A 168 0.17 -27.80 -8.50
C ILE A 168 -1.01 -28.15 -7.60
N GLY A 169 -2.14 -28.51 -8.19
CA GLY A 169 -3.29 -29.07 -7.48
C GLY A 169 -3.20 -30.60 -7.39
N ASN A 170 -3.21 -31.14 -6.17
CA ASN A 170 -3.16 -32.58 -5.91
C ASN A 170 -4.50 -33.14 -5.37
N ASP A 171 -5.04 -34.15 -6.06
CA ASP A 171 -6.33 -34.78 -5.76
C ASP A 171 -6.33 -36.29 -6.09
N LEU A 172 -7.18 -37.07 -5.42
CA LEU A 172 -7.46 -38.48 -5.74
C LEU A 172 -8.39 -38.67 -6.95
N SER A 173 -9.07 -37.62 -7.42
CA SER A 173 -10.16 -37.67 -8.39
C SER A 173 -10.02 -36.59 -9.46
N PRO A 174 -10.00 -36.92 -10.77
CA PRO A 174 -10.04 -35.91 -11.82
C PRO A 174 -11.48 -35.40 -12.00
N VAL A 175 -11.83 -34.33 -11.28
CA VAL A 175 -13.16 -33.69 -11.28
C VAL A 175 -13.08 -32.15 -11.31
N GLN A 176 -11.92 -31.61 -11.67
CA GLN A 176 -11.64 -30.18 -11.63
C GLN A 176 -12.26 -29.42 -12.81
N SER A 177 -12.34 -28.10 -12.65
CA SER A 177 -12.95 -27.14 -13.59
C SER A 177 -12.55 -27.33 -15.06
N GLU A 178 -13.51 -27.04 -15.94
CA GLU A 178 -13.35 -27.04 -17.39
C GLU A 178 -12.36 -25.97 -17.90
N TRP A 179 -12.17 -24.90 -17.12
CA TRP A 179 -11.23 -23.80 -17.37
C TRP A 179 -10.40 -23.51 -16.12
N VAL A 180 -9.09 -23.32 -16.28
CA VAL A 180 -8.16 -22.91 -15.21
C VAL A 180 -7.07 -21.97 -15.74
N PRO A 181 -6.47 -21.13 -14.89
CA PRO A 181 -5.31 -20.30 -15.23
C PRO A 181 -4.12 -21.10 -15.81
N PRO A 182 -3.32 -20.51 -16.74
CA PRO A 182 -2.29 -21.23 -17.50
C PRO A 182 -1.07 -21.68 -16.68
N ASN A 183 -0.95 -21.20 -15.44
CA ASN A 183 0.06 -21.58 -14.46
C ASN A 183 -0.35 -22.78 -13.57
N VAL A 184 -1.60 -23.25 -13.67
CA VAL A 184 -2.14 -24.41 -12.95
C VAL A 184 -1.78 -25.73 -13.62
N LYS A 185 -1.42 -26.74 -12.82
CA LYS A 185 -1.24 -28.14 -13.21
C LYS A 185 -1.95 -29.06 -12.21
N PHE A 186 -2.62 -30.10 -12.69
CA PHE A 186 -3.29 -31.09 -11.84
C PHE A 186 -2.55 -32.43 -11.82
N GLU A 187 -2.31 -32.94 -10.61
CA GLU A 187 -1.73 -34.26 -10.37
C GLU A 187 -2.74 -35.17 -9.68
N VAL A 188 -3.19 -36.21 -10.38
CA VAL A 188 -4.04 -37.27 -9.80
C VAL A 188 -3.15 -38.26 -9.04
N ASP A 189 -2.87 -37.97 -7.77
CA ASP A 189 -2.21 -38.88 -6.83
C ASP A 189 -2.70 -38.67 -5.40
N ASP A 190 -2.38 -39.62 -4.53
CA ASP A 190 -2.65 -39.62 -3.11
C ASP A 190 -1.52 -38.92 -2.35
N VAL A 191 -1.83 -37.78 -1.71
CA VAL A 191 -0.87 -36.97 -0.95
C VAL A 191 -0.15 -37.73 0.18
N GLU A 192 -0.70 -38.85 0.66
CA GLU A 192 -0.07 -39.71 1.68
C GLU A 192 1.03 -40.63 1.08
N SER A 193 1.33 -40.51 -0.21
CA SER A 193 2.41 -41.20 -0.93
C SER A 193 3.80 -40.61 -0.65
N PRO A 194 4.90 -41.24 -1.10
CA PRO A 194 6.23 -40.66 -1.02
C PRO A 194 6.42 -39.55 -2.07
N TRP A 195 6.53 -38.29 -1.63
CA TRP A 195 6.73 -37.16 -2.54
C TRP A 195 8.13 -37.21 -3.19
N VAL A 196 8.19 -36.99 -4.51
CA VAL A 196 9.42 -37.02 -5.33
C VAL A 196 9.68 -35.72 -6.10
N ALA A 197 8.83 -34.72 -5.91
CA ALA A 197 8.90 -33.40 -6.56
C ALA A 197 10.04 -32.52 -5.99
N PRO A 198 10.38 -31.40 -6.68
CA PRO A 198 11.11 -30.29 -6.07
C PRO A 198 10.44 -29.75 -4.80
N LYS A 199 11.17 -28.95 -4.02
CA LYS A 199 10.60 -28.22 -2.89
C LYS A 199 9.67 -27.08 -3.36
N TYR A 200 8.75 -26.68 -2.50
CA TYR A 200 7.75 -25.63 -2.70
C TYR A 200 8.05 -24.39 -1.86
N ASP A 201 7.59 -23.24 -2.32
CA ASP A 201 7.70 -21.96 -1.58
C ASP A 201 6.45 -21.74 -0.71
N PHE A 202 5.30 -22.25 -1.15
CA PHE A 202 4.08 -22.36 -0.36
C PHE A 202 3.43 -23.75 -0.50
N ILE A 203 2.93 -24.29 0.61
CA ILE A 203 2.05 -25.47 0.60
C ILE A 203 0.75 -25.13 1.33
N TYR A 204 -0.37 -25.30 0.64
CA TYR A 204 -1.71 -25.06 1.14
C TYR A 204 -2.48 -26.37 1.31
N CYS A 205 -3.34 -26.44 2.33
CA CYS A 205 -4.19 -27.59 2.60
C CYS A 205 -5.47 -27.11 3.32
N ARG A 206 -6.61 -27.21 2.64
CA ARG A 206 -7.92 -26.72 3.12
C ARG A 206 -8.94 -27.87 3.10
N PHE A 207 -9.82 -27.92 4.11
CA PHE A 207 -11.02 -28.77 4.12
C PHE A 207 -10.77 -30.30 4.03
N MET A 208 -9.72 -30.82 4.65
CA MET A 208 -9.30 -32.23 4.57
C MET A 208 -9.70 -33.09 5.80
N ALA A 209 -10.60 -32.61 6.66
CA ALA A 209 -11.22 -33.38 7.74
C ALA A 209 -11.81 -34.72 7.25
N GLY A 210 -11.31 -35.82 7.79
CA GLY A 210 -11.70 -37.17 7.36
C GLY A 210 -11.13 -37.62 5.99
N ALA A 211 -10.42 -36.76 5.26
CA ALA A 211 -9.74 -37.16 4.02
C ALA A 211 -8.38 -37.82 4.30
N ILE A 212 -7.63 -37.34 5.30
CA ILE A 212 -6.26 -37.83 5.65
C ILE A 212 -6.29 -38.86 6.80
N ALA A 213 -5.36 -39.81 6.79
CA ALA A 213 -5.20 -40.86 7.81
C ALA A 213 -4.00 -40.60 8.72
N ASP A 214 -2.85 -40.18 8.18
CA ASP A 214 -1.63 -39.89 8.93
C ASP A 214 -1.25 -38.41 8.85
N TRP A 215 -2.04 -37.57 9.53
CA TRP A 215 -1.77 -36.15 9.71
C TRP A 215 -0.35 -35.85 10.23
N PRO A 216 0.18 -36.55 11.26
CA PRO A 216 1.56 -36.34 11.71
C PRO A 216 2.60 -36.53 10.61
N ARG A 217 2.41 -37.51 9.71
CA ARG A 217 3.27 -37.73 8.55
C ARG A 217 3.04 -36.71 7.44
N LEU A 218 1.81 -36.26 7.20
CA LEU A 218 1.53 -35.19 6.25
C LEU A 218 2.24 -33.89 6.65
N VAL A 219 2.08 -33.44 7.90
CA VAL A 219 2.77 -32.23 8.39
C VAL A 219 4.30 -32.38 8.30
N LYS A 220 4.86 -33.55 8.63
CA LYS A 220 6.31 -33.81 8.46
C LYS A 220 6.76 -33.89 6.99
N ASN A 221 5.90 -34.32 6.07
CA ASN A 221 6.14 -34.25 4.63
C ASN A 221 6.15 -32.79 4.14
N THR A 222 5.18 -31.96 4.55
CA THR A 222 5.16 -30.53 4.16
C THR A 222 6.43 -29.81 4.61
N PHE A 223 6.82 -29.94 5.89
CA PHE A 223 8.07 -29.36 6.42
C PHE A 223 9.30 -29.77 5.60
N LYS A 224 9.44 -31.07 5.33
CA LYS A 224 10.56 -31.60 4.55
C LYS A 224 10.60 -31.04 3.13
N ASN A 225 9.45 -30.79 2.50
CA ASN A 225 9.33 -30.39 1.11
C ASN A 225 9.07 -28.89 0.90
N THR A 226 9.11 -28.06 1.94
CA THR A 226 9.09 -26.58 1.82
C THR A 226 10.51 -26.02 1.73
N HIS A 227 10.74 -24.93 1.00
CA HIS A 227 12.02 -24.21 1.02
C HIS A 227 12.26 -23.55 2.40
N PRO A 228 13.52 -23.37 2.84
CA PRO A 228 13.82 -22.53 4.01
C PRO A 228 13.33 -21.10 3.73
N GLY A 229 12.47 -20.56 4.60
CA GLY A 229 11.77 -19.28 4.39
C GLY A 229 10.44 -19.39 3.64
N GLY A 230 10.11 -20.56 3.08
CA GLY A 230 8.78 -20.86 2.53
C GLY A 230 7.75 -21.20 3.61
N TRP A 231 6.47 -21.07 3.26
CA TRP A 231 5.34 -21.18 4.20
C TRP A 231 4.53 -22.46 4.00
N VAL A 232 3.85 -22.89 5.06
CA VAL A 232 2.85 -23.96 5.01
C VAL A 232 1.65 -23.54 5.83
N GLU A 233 0.45 -23.66 5.26
CA GLU A 233 -0.79 -23.26 5.89
C GLU A 233 -1.82 -24.40 5.82
N PHE A 234 -2.45 -24.68 6.96
CA PHE A 234 -3.54 -25.63 7.09
C PHE A 234 -4.79 -24.89 7.59
N GLN A 235 -5.94 -25.09 6.93
CA GLN A 235 -7.23 -24.55 7.34
C GLN A 235 -8.29 -25.65 7.44
N ASP A 236 -8.58 -26.13 8.66
CA ASP A 236 -9.40 -27.34 8.86
C ASP A 236 -10.18 -27.38 10.18
N TRP A 237 -11.08 -28.36 10.30
CA TRP A 237 -12.18 -28.33 11.25
C TRP A 237 -11.94 -29.02 12.59
N ASP A 238 -12.61 -28.48 13.61
CA ASP A 238 -13.20 -29.26 14.68
C ASP A 238 -14.71 -29.38 14.39
N LEU A 239 -15.10 -30.50 13.78
CA LEU A 239 -16.47 -30.76 13.32
C LEU A 239 -17.48 -31.01 14.46
N LEU A 240 -17.05 -31.15 15.73
CA LEU A 240 -18.00 -31.35 16.83
C LEU A 240 -18.78 -30.05 17.11
N PHE A 241 -20.11 -30.11 16.95
CA PHE A 241 -21.01 -29.02 17.29
C PHE A 241 -20.87 -28.58 18.76
N LYS A 242 -20.89 -27.26 18.97
CA LYS A 242 -20.81 -26.57 20.27
C LYS A 242 -21.87 -25.47 20.31
N SER A 243 -22.19 -24.96 21.50
CA SER A 243 -23.10 -23.82 21.71
C SER A 243 -22.70 -23.11 23.01
N ASP A 244 -22.57 -21.78 22.99
CA ASP A 244 -22.16 -21.02 24.19
C ASP A 244 -23.25 -21.07 25.29
N ASP A 245 -24.52 -21.12 24.89
CA ASP A 245 -25.71 -21.15 25.77
C ASP A 245 -26.11 -22.56 26.27
N GLY A 246 -25.43 -23.61 25.78
CA GLY A 246 -25.75 -25.01 26.08
C GLY A 246 -27.01 -25.55 25.38
N SER A 247 -27.52 -24.89 24.33
CA SER A 247 -28.74 -25.30 23.62
C SER A 247 -28.62 -26.63 22.87
N ILE A 248 -27.46 -26.97 22.29
CA ILE A 248 -27.26 -28.29 21.67
C ILE A 248 -26.80 -29.33 22.69
N THR A 249 -27.45 -30.49 22.69
CA THR A 249 -27.27 -31.55 23.70
C THR A 249 -27.22 -32.94 23.05
N ASP A 250 -26.75 -33.94 23.79
CA ASP A 250 -26.67 -35.35 23.37
C ASP A 250 -28.02 -35.99 23.02
N ASP A 251 -29.14 -35.37 23.36
CA ASP A 251 -30.47 -35.83 22.95
C ASP A 251 -30.85 -35.42 21.52
N HIS A 252 -30.19 -34.42 20.93
CA HIS A 252 -30.49 -33.95 19.58
C HIS A 252 -30.01 -34.94 18.50
N TYR A 253 -30.79 -35.08 17.43
CA TYR A 253 -30.46 -35.94 16.30
C TYR A 253 -29.21 -35.45 15.55
N SER A 254 -28.98 -34.13 15.44
CA SER A 254 -27.76 -33.56 14.86
C SER A 254 -26.51 -33.87 15.69
N MET A 255 -26.60 -33.83 17.03
CA MET A 255 -25.49 -34.23 17.91
C MET A 255 -25.19 -35.73 17.81
N LYS A 256 -26.25 -36.57 17.72
CA LYS A 256 -26.10 -38.01 17.47
C LYS A 256 -25.46 -38.30 16.11
N MET A 257 -25.89 -37.60 15.06
CA MET A 257 -25.34 -37.74 13.71
C MET A 257 -23.84 -37.44 13.67
N ILE A 258 -23.41 -36.29 14.18
CA ILE A 258 -21.98 -35.92 14.12
C ILE A 258 -21.10 -36.87 14.96
N LYS A 259 -21.60 -37.35 16.10
CA LYS A 259 -20.92 -38.37 16.90
C LYS A 259 -20.77 -39.71 16.17
N MET A 260 -21.80 -40.16 15.45
CA MET A 260 -21.72 -41.36 14.62
C MET A 260 -20.81 -41.19 13.39
N PHE A 261 -20.83 -40.04 12.73
CA PHE A 261 -19.87 -39.69 11.67
C PHE A 261 -18.41 -39.81 12.15
N MET A 262 -18.11 -39.25 13.33
CA MET A 262 -16.77 -39.31 13.91
C MET A 262 -16.36 -40.73 14.31
N GLU A 263 -17.29 -41.56 14.80
CA GLU A 263 -17.05 -42.98 15.07
C GLU A 263 -16.76 -43.76 13.77
N GLY A 264 -17.54 -43.51 12.71
CA GLY A 264 -17.37 -44.13 11.39
C GLY A 264 -16.03 -43.79 10.75
N SER A 265 -15.67 -42.50 10.73
CA SER A 265 -14.40 -42.02 10.17
C SER A 265 -13.19 -42.64 10.89
N ARG A 266 -13.19 -42.61 12.23
CA ARG A 266 -12.10 -43.19 13.03
C ARG A 266 -12.01 -44.72 12.90
N LYS A 267 -13.13 -45.42 12.68
CA LYS A 267 -13.14 -46.87 12.36
C LYS A 267 -12.50 -47.21 11.01
N VAL A 268 -12.49 -46.30 10.04
CA VAL A 268 -11.74 -46.45 8.78
C VAL A 268 -10.37 -45.78 8.80
N GLY A 269 -9.89 -45.35 9.96
CA GLY A 269 -8.55 -44.76 10.14
C GLY A 269 -8.41 -43.33 9.62
N ARG A 270 -9.52 -42.60 9.46
CA ARG A 270 -9.54 -41.19 9.03
C ARG A 270 -9.87 -40.29 10.22
N GLU A 271 -9.17 -39.17 10.39
CA GLU A 271 -9.39 -38.27 11.54
C GLU A 271 -10.35 -37.12 11.18
N PRO A 272 -11.57 -37.07 11.79
CA PRO A 272 -12.60 -36.06 11.49
C PRO A 272 -12.41 -34.71 12.20
N GLN A 273 -11.49 -34.58 13.16
CA GLN A 273 -11.24 -33.33 13.90
C GLN A 273 -9.75 -32.95 13.83
N PRO A 274 -9.18 -32.71 12.63
CA PRO A 274 -7.76 -32.38 12.49
C PRO A 274 -7.39 -31.01 13.06
N GLY A 275 -8.30 -30.02 13.01
CA GLY A 275 -7.99 -28.62 13.32
C GLY A 275 -7.24 -28.41 14.65
N PRO A 276 -7.74 -28.92 15.79
CA PRO A 276 -7.07 -28.83 17.09
C PRO A 276 -5.72 -29.56 17.20
N LEU A 277 -5.35 -30.39 16.21
CA LEU A 277 -4.08 -31.14 16.17
C LEU A 277 -3.00 -30.42 15.36
N LEU A 278 -3.38 -29.51 14.45
CA LEU A 278 -2.47 -28.91 13.46
C LEU A 278 -1.30 -28.15 14.12
N GLU A 279 -1.59 -27.20 15.02
CA GLU A 279 -0.55 -26.42 15.70
C GLU A 279 0.45 -27.32 16.46
N PRO A 280 0.03 -28.25 17.36
CA PRO A 280 0.94 -29.19 17.99
C PRO A 280 1.81 -29.98 17.01
N LEU A 281 1.24 -30.46 15.90
CA LEU A 281 1.97 -31.23 14.89
C LEU A 281 2.96 -30.38 14.09
N MET A 282 2.64 -29.12 13.79
CA MET A 282 3.58 -28.19 13.17
C MET A 282 4.75 -27.86 14.11
N ARG A 283 4.47 -27.66 15.41
CA ARG A 283 5.49 -27.45 16.45
C ARG A 283 6.40 -28.68 16.60
N GLU A 284 5.86 -29.90 16.49
CA GLU A 284 6.65 -31.14 16.52
C GLU A 284 7.47 -31.37 15.23
N ALA A 285 6.94 -30.97 14.07
CA ALA A 285 7.62 -31.12 12.78
C ALA A 285 8.84 -30.20 12.62
N GLY A 286 8.91 -29.11 13.38
CA GLY A 286 10.03 -28.16 13.38
C GLY A 286 9.75 -26.83 12.70
N PHE A 287 8.49 -26.51 12.38
CA PHE A 287 8.13 -25.18 11.91
C PHE A 287 8.36 -24.13 13.01
N VAL A 288 8.72 -22.91 12.58
CA VAL A 288 8.78 -21.70 13.40
C VAL A 288 7.63 -20.76 13.01
N ASN A 289 7.41 -19.69 13.76
CA ASN A 289 6.38 -18.67 13.53
C ASN A 289 4.99 -19.30 13.29
N ILE A 290 4.67 -20.32 14.10
CA ILE A 290 3.36 -21.00 14.10
C ILE A 290 2.42 -20.25 15.03
N HIS A 291 1.27 -19.89 14.49
CA HIS A 291 0.16 -19.22 15.14
C HIS A 291 -1.13 -19.97 14.78
N HIS A 292 -2.22 -19.77 15.52
CA HIS A 292 -3.42 -20.61 15.43
C HIS A 292 -4.68 -19.80 15.78
N LYS A 293 -5.56 -19.64 14.78
CA LYS A 293 -6.80 -18.87 14.87
C LYS A 293 -7.99 -19.82 14.84
N GLN A 294 -8.86 -19.70 15.84
CA GLN A 294 -10.11 -20.45 15.94
C GLN A 294 -11.28 -19.54 15.60
N ILE A 295 -12.08 -19.91 14.60
CA ILE A 295 -13.24 -19.14 14.13
C ILE A 295 -14.51 -19.94 14.44
N LYS A 296 -15.40 -19.36 15.26
CA LYS A 296 -16.75 -19.90 15.47
C LYS A 296 -17.55 -19.75 14.18
N CYS A 297 -18.04 -20.86 13.64
CA CYS A 297 -18.87 -20.90 12.45
C CYS A 297 -20.30 -21.34 12.83
N PRO A 298 -21.27 -20.41 12.93
CA PRO A 298 -22.66 -20.72 13.25
C PRO A 298 -23.28 -21.72 12.26
N LEU A 299 -24.24 -22.52 12.74
CA LEU A 299 -25.09 -23.39 11.93
C LEU A 299 -26.54 -22.91 12.08
N GLY A 300 -27.10 -22.33 11.02
CA GLY A 300 -28.44 -21.74 11.02
C GLY A 300 -28.44 -20.21 11.12
N MET A 301 -29.63 -19.62 11.04
CA MET A 301 -29.83 -18.16 10.90
C MET A 301 -30.08 -17.44 12.24
N TRP A 302 -29.64 -18.04 13.35
CA TRP A 302 -29.88 -17.55 14.70
C TRP A 302 -29.02 -16.35 15.18
N PRO A 303 -27.81 -16.03 14.64
CA PRO A 303 -27.05 -14.86 15.10
C PRO A 303 -27.75 -13.52 14.79
N LYS A 304 -27.65 -12.54 15.70
CA LYS A 304 -28.07 -11.14 15.43
C LYS A 304 -27.20 -10.43 14.41
N ASP A 305 -25.89 -10.70 14.46
CA ASP A 305 -24.94 -10.05 13.55
C ASP A 305 -25.25 -10.47 12.10
N PRO A 306 -25.50 -9.52 11.18
CA PRO A 306 -25.93 -9.85 9.83
C PRO A 306 -24.93 -10.71 9.06
N TYR A 307 -23.63 -10.55 9.30
CA TYR A 307 -22.57 -11.28 8.61
C TYR A 307 -22.45 -12.71 9.14
N LEU A 308 -22.50 -12.91 10.47
CA LEU A 308 -22.56 -14.24 11.08
C LEU A 308 -23.87 -14.97 10.76
N ARG A 309 -24.98 -14.24 10.58
CA ARG A 309 -26.28 -14.81 10.18
C ARG A 309 -26.27 -15.29 8.73
N ASP A 310 -25.74 -14.47 7.82
CA ASP A 310 -25.47 -14.87 6.43
C ASP A 310 -24.57 -16.11 6.35
N LEU A 311 -23.47 -16.10 7.11
CA LEU A 311 -22.50 -17.19 7.12
C LEU A 311 -23.09 -18.47 7.73
N GLY A 312 -23.90 -18.34 8.78
CA GLY A 312 -24.67 -19.44 9.36
C GLY A 312 -25.75 -19.99 8.43
N HIS A 313 -26.32 -19.15 7.56
CA HIS A 313 -27.21 -19.58 6.48
C HIS A 313 -26.46 -20.41 5.43
N MET A 314 -25.28 -19.96 4.99
CA MET A 314 -24.45 -20.72 4.04
C MET A 314 -24.00 -22.07 4.63
N ASN A 315 -23.50 -22.08 5.87
CA ASN A 315 -23.15 -23.32 6.57
C ASN A 315 -24.37 -24.26 6.72
N MET A 316 -25.56 -23.71 6.97
CA MET A 316 -26.81 -24.50 7.02
C MET A 316 -27.13 -25.15 5.67
N ILE A 317 -27.04 -24.44 4.55
CA ILE A 317 -27.28 -24.99 3.21
C ILE A 317 -26.31 -26.15 2.96
N GLN A 318 -25.01 -25.90 3.06
CA GLN A 318 -23.97 -26.91 2.85
C GLN A 318 -24.16 -28.15 3.74
N ALA A 319 -24.43 -27.95 5.04
CA ALA A 319 -24.57 -29.04 6.00
C ALA A 319 -25.84 -29.88 5.76
N LEU A 320 -26.91 -29.30 5.20
CA LEU A 320 -28.16 -29.99 4.90
C LEU A 320 -28.11 -30.81 3.60
N ASP A 321 -27.38 -30.31 2.60
CA ASP A 321 -27.24 -30.96 1.30
C ASP A 321 -26.13 -32.04 1.35
N GLY A 322 -25.05 -31.78 2.09
CA GLY A 322 -23.98 -32.74 2.35
C GLY A 322 -24.33 -33.91 3.28
N LEU A 323 -25.52 -33.95 3.88
CA LEU A 323 -25.92 -34.98 4.87
C LEU A 323 -25.65 -36.40 4.38
N GLU A 324 -25.99 -36.70 3.14
CA GLU A 324 -25.82 -38.04 2.58
C GLU A 324 -24.39 -38.31 2.11
N ALA A 325 -23.71 -37.29 1.57
CA ALA A 325 -22.32 -37.39 1.12
C ALA A 325 -21.35 -37.68 2.27
N TYR A 326 -21.48 -36.97 3.41
CA TYR A 326 -20.64 -37.18 4.57
C TYR A 326 -20.95 -38.50 5.31
N ASN A 327 -22.23 -38.87 5.44
CA ASN A 327 -22.64 -39.91 6.38
C ASN A 327 -22.93 -41.27 5.71
N LEU A 328 -23.61 -41.32 4.56
CA LEU A 328 -24.34 -42.51 4.12
C LEU A 328 -23.43 -43.74 3.95
N ARG A 329 -22.27 -43.57 3.30
CA ARG A 329 -21.32 -44.67 3.06
C ARG A 329 -20.69 -45.20 4.35
N LEU A 330 -20.32 -44.31 5.28
CA LEU A 330 -19.81 -44.68 6.59
C LEU A 330 -20.87 -45.43 7.41
N TYR A 331 -22.12 -44.96 7.39
CA TYR A 331 -23.20 -45.55 8.17
C TYR A 331 -23.54 -46.95 7.70
N THR A 332 -23.69 -47.17 6.39
CA THR A 332 -24.02 -48.50 5.86
C THR A 332 -22.81 -49.44 5.80
N GLY A 333 -21.63 -48.92 5.45
CA GLY A 333 -20.42 -49.73 5.23
C GLY A 333 -19.62 -50.04 6.50
N VAL A 334 -19.69 -49.18 7.52
CA VAL A 334 -18.80 -49.24 8.71
C VAL A 334 -19.58 -49.38 10.01
N LEU A 335 -20.75 -48.73 10.12
CA LEU A 335 -21.61 -48.79 11.32
C LEU A 335 -22.73 -49.83 11.23
N GLY A 336 -22.95 -50.43 10.05
CA GLY A 336 -23.92 -51.51 9.84
C GLY A 336 -25.38 -51.07 9.80
N TRP A 337 -25.66 -49.79 9.60
CA TRP A 337 -27.01 -49.25 9.44
C TRP A 337 -27.61 -49.62 8.09
N THR A 338 -28.93 -49.71 7.98
CA THR A 338 -29.61 -49.70 6.68
C THR A 338 -29.75 -48.26 6.14
N VAL A 339 -29.85 -48.13 4.82
CA VAL A 339 -30.15 -46.84 4.16
C VAL A 339 -31.44 -46.20 4.71
N ALA A 340 -32.44 -47.02 5.07
CA ALA A 340 -33.70 -46.54 5.62
C ALA A 340 -33.53 -45.92 7.02
N GLU A 341 -32.74 -46.53 7.90
CA GLU A 341 -32.46 -45.99 9.24
C GLU A 341 -31.65 -44.68 9.16
N ALA A 342 -30.66 -44.62 8.24
CA ALA A 342 -29.88 -43.40 8.01
C ALA A 342 -30.76 -42.26 7.47
N GLN A 343 -31.65 -42.54 6.50
CA GLN A 343 -32.59 -41.55 5.97
C GLN A 343 -33.60 -41.05 7.01
N VAL A 344 -34.06 -41.90 7.94
CA VAL A 344 -34.89 -41.47 9.07
C VAL A 344 -34.13 -40.50 9.97
N LEU A 345 -32.85 -40.77 10.28
CA LEU A 345 -32.02 -39.82 11.02
C LEU A 345 -31.86 -38.49 10.25
N PHE A 346 -31.52 -38.53 8.96
CA PHE A 346 -31.35 -37.32 8.16
C PHE A 346 -32.64 -36.50 8.07
N ALA A 347 -33.82 -37.13 8.03
CA ALA A 347 -35.10 -36.43 8.11
C ALA A 347 -35.29 -35.69 9.45
N HIS A 348 -34.87 -36.28 10.58
CA HIS A 348 -34.88 -35.59 11.87
C HIS A 348 -33.86 -34.44 11.94
N VAL A 349 -32.63 -34.64 11.45
CA VAL A 349 -31.57 -33.62 11.39
C VAL A 349 -32.00 -32.42 10.51
N ARG A 350 -32.56 -32.68 9.33
CA ARG A 350 -33.15 -31.66 8.44
C ARG A 350 -34.24 -30.84 9.14
N ASN A 351 -34.99 -31.45 10.07
CA ASN A 351 -36.01 -30.76 10.85
C ASN A 351 -35.45 -29.98 12.05
N GLU A 352 -34.42 -30.46 12.74
CA GLU A 352 -33.79 -29.70 13.84
C GLU A 352 -33.12 -28.43 13.34
N ILE A 353 -32.28 -28.54 12.30
CA ILE A 353 -31.51 -27.41 11.77
C ILE A 353 -32.43 -26.35 11.15
N ARG A 354 -33.36 -26.73 10.28
CA ARG A 354 -34.25 -25.76 9.58
C ARG A 354 -35.21 -25.00 10.50
N ASN A 355 -35.45 -25.48 11.72
CA ASN A 355 -36.29 -24.80 12.71
C ASN A 355 -35.47 -24.05 13.79
N ASN A 356 -34.14 -23.90 13.61
CA ASN A 356 -33.22 -23.34 14.60
C ASN A 356 -33.42 -23.96 16.00
N ALA A 357 -33.48 -25.30 16.11
CA ALA A 357 -33.73 -25.99 17.38
C ALA A 357 -32.63 -25.77 18.44
N PHE A 358 -31.47 -25.23 18.05
CA PHE A 358 -30.32 -24.93 18.88
C PHE A 358 -29.48 -23.80 18.26
N HIS A 359 -28.63 -23.16 19.06
CA HIS A 359 -27.67 -22.12 18.66
C HIS A 359 -26.28 -22.74 18.50
N ALA A 360 -26.18 -23.70 17.57
CA ALA A 360 -24.95 -24.48 17.38
C ALA A 360 -23.95 -23.80 16.44
N TYR A 361 -22.66 -24.07 16.67
CA TYR A 361 -21.55 -23.71 15.80
C TYR A 361 -20.52 -24.85 15.71
N MET A 362 -19.72 -24.87 14.64
CA MET A 362 -18.46 -25.63 14.55
C MET A 362 -17.27 -24.68 14.73
N VAL A 363 -16.07 -25.21 14.97
CA VAL A 363 -14.86 -24.37 15.04
C VAL A 363 -13.97 -24.67 13.83
N TYR A 364 -13.71 -23.65 13.03
CA TYR A 364 -12.71 -23.68 11.97
C TYR A 364 -11.36 -23.26 12.55
N ASN A 365 -10.27 -23.94 12.19
CA ASN A 365 -8.94 -23.74 12.74
C ASN A 365 -7.98 -23.44 11.58
N ALA A 366 -7.48 -22.21 11.52
CA ALA A 366 -6.51 -21.78 10.52
C ALA A 366 -5.18 -21.47 11.23
N THR A 367 -4.08 -22.10 10.81
CA THR A 367 -2.76 -21.83 11.40
C THR A 367 -2.07 -20.67 10.68
N GLN A 368 -2.26 -19.46 11.21
CA GLN A 368 -1.90 -18.19 10.57
C GLN A 368 -1.43 -17.13 11.57
N THR A 369 -0.53 -16.25 11.13
CA THR A 369 0.18 -15.12 11.81
C THR A 369 -0.61 -14.35 12.87
N PRO A 370 0.07 -13.65 13.81
CA PRO A 370 -0.54 -13.21 15.08
C PRO A 370 -1.66 -12.18 14.88
N ASP A 371 -2.42 -11.90 15.94
CA ASP A 371 -3.41 -10.81 15.99
C ASP A 371 -2.70 -9.45 15.78
N LEU A 372 -2.53 -9.06 14.52
CA LEU A 372 -1.95 -7.79 14.13
C LEU A 372 -2.86 -6.65 14.62
N PRO A 373 -2.28 -5.53 15.09
CA PRO A 373 -3.05 -4.47 15.74
C PRO A 373 -4.08 -3.85 14.81
N ILE A 374 -5.23 -3.50 15.36
CA ILE A 374 -6.30 -2.75 14.69
C ILE A 374 -6.33 -1.32 15.25
N VAL A 375 -6.46 -0.35 14.36
CA VAL A 375 -6.77 1.05 14.63
C VAL A 375 -8.19 1.34 14.16
N ASP A 376 -9.02 1.91 15.03
CA ASP A 376 -10.37 2.35 14.68
C ASP A 376 -10.29 3.79 14.13
N LEU A 377 -10.28 3.94 12.80
CA LEU A 377 -10.30 5.24 12.10
C LEU A 377 -11.74 5.79 12.02
N PRO A 378 -11.94 7.09 11.72
CA PRO A 378 -13.29 7.68 11.61
C PRO A 378 -14.19 7.08 10.52
N HIS A 379 -13.63 6.38 9.53
CA HIS A 379 -14.39 5.82 8.40
C HIS A 379 -14.25 4.29 8.23
N GLU A 380 -13.27 3.64 8.87
CA GLU A 380 -13.06 2.20 8.81
C GLU A 380 -12.30 1.68 10.04
N ARG A 381 -12.28 0.35 10.22
CA ARG A 381 -11.39 -0.31 11.19
C ARG A 381 -10.22 -0.90 10.41
N HIS A 382 -9.00 -0.46 10.66
CA HIS A 382 -7.83 -0.81 9.85
C HIS A 382 -6.82 -1.63 10.65
N GLN A 383 -6.51 -2.84 10.18
CA GLN A 383 -5.51 -3.75 10.74
C GLN A 383 -4.15 -3.57 10.04
N ALA A 384 -3.05 -3.68 10.79
CA ALA A 384 -1.74 -3.80 10.16
C ALA A 384 -1.69 -5.03 9.23
N ILE A 385 -1.10 -4.89 8.04
CA ILE A 385 -0.94 -5.97 7.06
C ILE A 385 0.20 -6.92 7.45
N SER A 386 1.22 -6.40 8.14
CA SER A 386 2.37 -7.16 8.60
C SER A 386 2.96 -6.61 9.90
N TYR A 387 3.79 -7.44 10.54
CA TYR A 387 4.77 -7.03 11.55
C TYR A 387 6.14 -7.49 11.06
N ASP A 388 7.09 -6.57 11.02
CA ASP A 388 8.49 -6.85 10.74
C ASP A 388 9.22 -7.18 12.04
N GLU A 389 9.79 -8.38 12.16
CA GLU A 389 10.48 -8.84 13.36
C GLU A 389 11.90 -8.25 13.50
N ASP A 390 12.57 -7.91 12.39
CA ASP A 390 13.93 -7.37 12.38
C ASP A 390 13.94 -5.85 12.59
N ALA A 391 13.02 -5.12 11.94
CA ALA A 391 12.79 -3.69 12.14
C ALA A 391 11.94 -3.38 13.39
N GLY A 392 11.19 -4.36 13.90
CA GLY A 392 10.29 -4.20 15.05
C GLY A 392 9.09 -3.29 14.77
N THR A 393 8.58 -3.25 13.54
CA THR A 393 7.53 -2.31 13.10
C THR A 393 6.22 -2.99 12.70
N TYR A 394 5.10 -2.32 12.90
CA TYR A 394 3.82 -2.66 12.25
C TYR A 394 3.66 -1.81 10.99
N ASN A 395 3.24 -2.43 9.88
CA ASN A 395 2.83 -1.72 8.66
C ASN A 395 1.30 -1.73 8.54
N PHE A 396 0.68 -0.56 8.54
CA PHE A 396 -0.72 -0.37 8.17
C PHE A 396 -0.76 0.20 6.74
N SER A 397 -0.85 -0.68 5.75
CA SER A 397 -0.74 -0.33 4.34
C SER A 397 -2.11 0.03 3.72
N ASN A 398 -2.12 0.81 2.66
CA ASN A 398 -3.31 1.15 1.88
C ASN A 398 -4.51 1.69 2.69
N ILE A 399 -4.25 2.48 3.74
CA ILE A 399 -5.27 3.28 4.43
C ILE A 399 -5.80 4.32 3.44
N ARG A 400 -7.13 4.39 3.28
CA ARG A 400 -7.76 5.38 2.40
C ARG A 400 -7.81 6.76 3.08
N PHE A 401 -7.31 7.80 2.41
CA PHE A 401 -7.47 9.18 2.92
C PHE A 401 -8.50 10.00 2.13
N ALA A 402 -8.89 9.57 0.93
CA ALA A 402 -9.89 10.24 0.10
C ALA A 402 -10.86 9.27 -0.61
N GLU A 403 -12.04 9.80 -0.95
CA GLU A 403 -13.00 9.15 -1.86
C GLU A 403 -12.33 8.89 -3.24
N PRO A 404 -12.67 7.78 -3.93
CA PRO A 404 -12.14 7.49 -5.26
C PRO A 404 -12.34 8.66 -6.25
N PRO A 405 -11.30 9.21 -6.89
CA PRO A 405 -11.39 10.41 -7.74
C PRO A 405 -11.94 10.13 -9.16
N VAL A 406 -12.93 9.24 -9.24
CA VAL A 406 -13.54 8.72 -10.48
C VAL A 406 -14.83 9.47 -10.86
N GLY A 407 -15.28 9.30 -12.11
CA GLY A 407 -16.53 9.89 -12.58
C GLY A 407 -16.55 11.42 -12.46
N ASP A 408 -17.53 11.97 -11.73
CA ASP A 408 -17.67 13.42 -11.53
C ASP A 408 -16.56 14.04 -10.66
N LEU A 409 -15.79 13.24 -9.91
CA LEU A 409 -14.62 13.68 -9.14
C LEU A 409 -13.33 13.76 -9.98
N ARG A 410 -13.36 13.31 -11.25
CA ARG A 410 -12.22 13.42 -12.17
C ARG A 410 -11.84 14.88 -12.42
N PHE A 411 -10.53 15.13 -12.32
CA PHE A 411 -9.92 16.46 -12.50
C PHE A 411 -10.50 17.51 -11.54
N ARG A 412 -10.68 17.12 -10.26
CA ARG A 412 -11.08 17.99 -9.14
C ARG A 412 -10.20 17.75 -7.92
N ALA A 413 -10.20 18.69 -6.98
CA ALA A 413 -9.74 18.43 -5.61
C ALA A 413 -10.39 17.14 -5.05
N PRO A 414 -9.66 16.36 -4.22
CA PRO A 414 -10.19 15.15 -3.59
C PRO A 414 -11.27 15.51 -2.56
N VAL A 415 -12.01 14.51 -2.12
CA VAL A 415 -13.03 14.63 -1.07
C VAL A 415 -12.65 13.70 0.08
N PRO A 416 -12.68 14.16 1.36
CA PRO A 416 -12.43 13.29 2.51
C PRO A 416 -13.39 12.09 2.55
N VAL A 417 -12.91 10.94 3.00
CA VAL A 417 -13.72 9.71 3.10
C VAL A 417 -14.91 9.94 4.03
N LYS A 418 -16.10 9.51 3.60
CA LYS A 418 -17.31 9.61 4.43
C LYS A 418 -17.21 8.73 5.68
N VAL A 419 -17.38 9.35 6.85
CA VAL A 419 -17.52 8.70 8.16
C VAL A 419 -18.60 7.60 8.12
N SER A 420 -18.24 6.38 8.53
CA SER A 420 -19.09 5.20 8.48
C SER A 420 -19.35 4.66 9.88
N ASN A 421 -20.55 4.88 10.41
CA ASN A 421 -20.95 4.43 11.75
C ASN A 421 -21.25 2.91 11.82
N THR A 422 -20.90 2.12 10.80
CA THR A 422 -21.42 0.75 10.60
C THR A 422 -20.42 -0.28 10.07
N SER A 423 -19.13 0.06 9.89
CA SER A 423 -18.12 -0.89 9.41
C SER A 423 -17.64 -1.83 10.52
N HIS A 424 -18.34 -2.96 10.71
CA HIS A 424 -17.82 -4.10 11.47
C HIS A 424 -16.70 -4.86 10.70
N VAL A 425 -16.65 -4.68 9.37
CA VAL A 425 -15.56 -5.14 8.51
C VAL A 425 -14.26 -4.47 8.92
N VAL A 426 -13.20 -5.26 9.02
CA VAL A 426 -11.83 -4.79 9.23
C VAL A 426 -11.13 -4.78 7.87
N ASN A 427 -10.68 -3.61 7.44
CA ASN A 427 -9.75 -3.48 6.32
C ASN A 427 -8.33 -3.83 6.83
N ASN A 428 -7.48 -4.41 6.00
CA ASN A 428 -6.10 -4.74 6.33
C ASN A 428 -5.09 -4.31 5.26
N GLY A 429 -5.51 -3.45 4.32
CA GLY A 429 -4.62 -2.91 3.30
C GLY A 429 -4.24 -3.85 2.16
N SER A 430 -4.76 -5.09 2.12
CA SER A 430 -4.45 -6.07 1.08
C SER A 430 -4.86 -5.64 -0.34
N VAL A 431 -5.86 -4.77 -0.46
CA VAL A 431 -6.26 -4.14 -1.73
C VAL A 431 -5.67 -2.74 -1.81
N GLY A 432 -4.66 -2.57 -2.65
CA GLY A 432 -3.99 -1.30 -2.93
C GLY A 432 -3.84 -1.04 -4.42
N ALA A 433 -3.56 0.21 -4.78
CA ALA A 433 -3.36 0.63 -6.16
C ALA A 433 -2.33 1.76 -6.27
N ILE A 434 -1.75 1.93 -7.46
CA ILE A 434 -0.88 3.04 -7.81
C ILE A 434 -1.59 3.98 -8.80
N CYS A 435 -1.29 5.27 -8.75
CA CYS A 435 -2.01 6.26 -9.55
C CYS A 435 -1.68 6.19 -11.05
N PRO A 436 -2.58 6.67 -11.94
CA PRO A 436 -2.41 6.55 -13.39
C PRO A 436 -1.16 7.26 -13.91
N GLN A 437 -0.27 6.48 -14.53
CA GLN A 437 1.05 6.93 -14.99
C GLN A 437 1.50 6.13 -16.22
N PRO A 438 2.41 6.65 -17.07
CA PRO A 438 3.03 5.85 -18.12
C PRO A 438 3.93 4.77 -17.52
N PHE A 439 4.00 3.60 -18.16
CA PHE A 439 4.97 2.56 -17.79
C PHE A 439 6.42 3.01 -18.05
N THR A 440 6.64 3.77 -19.14
CA THR A 440 7.93 4.31 -19.56
C THR A 440 7.85 5.85 -19.65
N LEU A 441 8.62 6.56 -18.81
CA LEU A 441 8.77 8.02 -18.89
C LEU A 441 9.36 8.48 -20.23
N PHE A 442 10.41 7.78 -20.66
CA PHE A 442 11.21 8.16 -21.81
C PHE A 442 10.58 7.58 -23.07
N ASN A 443 10.16 8.47 -23.99
CA ASN A 443 9.72 8.07 -25.33
C ASN A 443 10.89 7.67 -26.25
N ASP A 444 12.13 7.77 -25.76
CA ASP A 444 13.37 7.48 -26.47
C ASP A 444 14.34 6.74 -25.51
N THR A 445 14.12 5.43 -25.33
CA THR A 445 14.96 4.55 -24.49
C THR A 445 16.44 4.59 -24.88
N ALA A 446 16.74 4.90 -26.15
CA ALA A 446 18.10 5.03 -26.64
C ALA A 446 18.80 6.28 -26.08
N VAL A 447 18.10 7.40 -25.89
CA VAL A 447 18.63 8.56 -25.15
C VAL A 447 18.94 8.18 -23.69
N THR A 448 18.06 7.46 -23.00
CA THR A 448 18.31 7.01 -21.61
C THR A 448 19.55 6.12 -21.54
N GLN A 449 19.65 5.11 -22.41
CA GLN A 449 20.82 4.22 -22.50
C GLN A 449 22.10 4.99 -22.87
N TRP A 450 21.99 6.01 -23.74
CA TRP A 450 23.12 6.88 -24.09
C TRP A 450 23.60 7.67 -22.88
N ILE A 451 22.70 8.29 -22.09
CA ILE A 451 23.05 9.04 -20.88
C ILE A 451 23.77 8.15 -19.86
N LEU A 452 23.28 6.93 -19.64
CA LEU A 452 23.94 5.95 -18.75
C LEU A 452 25.32 5.54 -19.28
N SER A 453 25.49 5.44 -20.60
CA SER A 453 26.81 5.22 -21.22
C SER A 453 27.75 6.43 -21.09
N TYR A 454 27.21 7.65 -21.05
CA TYR A 454 27.99 8.87 -20.84
C TYR A 454 28.47 8.98 -19.39
N ILE A 455 27.59 8.75 -18.43
CA ILE A 455 27.89 8.75 -16.99
C ILE A 455 28.94 7.69 -16.64
N SER A 456 28.88 6.50 -17.27
CA SER A 456 29.89 5.44 -17.12
C SER A 456 31.17 5.65 -17.95
N GLY A 457 31.28 6.74 -18.71
CA GLY A 457 32.45 7.06 -19.53
C GLY A 457 32.68 6.13 -20.74
N THR A 458 31.66 5.37 -21.16
CA THR A 458 31.73 4.41 -22.27
C THR A 458 31.25 4.99 -23.61
N VAL A 459 30.24 5.88 -23.58
CA VAL A 459 29.64 6.63 -24.70
C VAL A 459 29.32 5.76 -25.93
N LEU A 460 28.15 5.11 -25.89
CA LEU A 460 27.61 4.31 -27.00
C LEU A 460 27.09 5.18 -28.15
N ASP A 461 26.89 4.58 -29.33
CA ASP A 461 26.31 5.27 -30.49
C ASP A 461 24.77 5.36 -30.38
N LEU A 462 24.25 6.59 -30.46
CA LEU A 462 22.81 6.85 -30.30
C LEU A 462 21.96 6.24 -31.42
N ALA A 463 22.47 6.16 -32.66
CA ALA A 463 21.72 5.59 -33.78
C ALA A 463 21.67 4.04 -33.70
N GLU A 464 22.74 3.39 -33.24
CA GLU A 464 22.71 1.96 -32.92
C GLU A 464 21.71 1.65 -31.80
N LEU A 465 21.68 2.46 -30.74
CA LEU A 465 20.70 2.33 -29.66
C LEU A 465 19.26 2.56 -30.14
N GLN A 466 19.03 3.58 -30.99
CA GLN A 466 17.70 3.83 -31.58
C GLN A 466 17.22 2.67 -32.45
N GLN A 467 18.13 2.02 -33.20
CA GLN A 467 17.80 0.81 -33.95
C GLN A 467 17.46 -0.38 -33.02
N GLN A 468 18.09 -0.48 -31.85
CA GLN A 468 17.77 -1.52 -30.86
C GLN A 468 16.41 -1.27 -30.21
N ALA A 469 16.16 -0.05 -29.72
CA ALA A 469 14.89 0.34 -29.09
C ALA A 469 13.68 0.12 -30.03
N ALA A 470 13.83 0.42 -31.33
CA ALA A 470 12.78 0.19 -32.34
C ALA A 470 12.38 -1.30 -32.56
N ASN A 471 13.11 -2.25 -31.97
CA ASN A 471 12.79 -3.69 -31.99
C ASN A 471 12.29 -4.23 -30.63
N GLN A 472 12.18 -3.39 -29.60
CA GLN A 472 11.67 -3.80 -28.29
C GLN A 472 10.14 -3.65 -28.22
N THR A 473 9.47 -4.63 -27.61
CA THR A 473 8.07 -4.49 -27.17
C THR A 473 8.03 -3.78 -25.83
N GLU A 474 7.17 -2.77 -25.69
CA GLU A 474 6.84 -2.19 -24.38
C GLU A 474 6.38 -3.31 -23.42
N PRO A 475 6.87 -3.35 -22.17
CA PRO A 475 6.37 -4.30 -21.17
C PRO A 475 4.88 -4.08 -20.84
N PRO A 476 4.18 -5.07 -20.25
CA PRO A 476 2.83 -4.89 -19.78
C PRO A 476 2.76 -3.78 -18.71
N ALA A 477 1.65 -3.03 -18.71
CA ALA A 477 1.38 -2.06 -17.65
C ALA A 477 1.21 -2.76 -16.29
N ASP A 478 1.61 -2.09 -15.22
CA ASP A 478 1.46 -2.60 -13.85
C ASP A 478 -0.04 -2.82 -13.53
N PRO A 479 -0.46 -4.04 -13.12
CA PRO A 479 -1.86 -4.36 -12.87
C PRO A 479 -2.47 -3.59 -11.69
N ARG A 480 -1.64 -2.93 -10.87
CA ARG A 480 -2.07 -2.08 -9.75
C ARG A 480 -2.49 -0.67 -10.20
N ILE A 481 -2.35 -0.30 -11.48
CA ILE A 481 -2.73 1.03 -11.98
C ILE A 481 -4.25 1.21 -11.92
N SER A 482 -4.71 2.16 -11.10
CA SER A 482 -6.12 2.53 -10.97
C SER A 482 -6.26 4.04 -10.75
N GLU A 483 -7.40 4.62 -11.16
CA GLU A 483 -7.78 5.97 -10.70
C GLU A 483 -8.10 6.00 -9.21
N ASP A 484 -8.61 4.89 -8.66
CA ASP A 484 -8.82 4.74 -7.23
C ASP A 484 -7.50 4.38 -6.54
N CYS A 485 -6.66 5.39 -6.30
CA CYS A 485 -5.29 5.23 -5.84
C CYS A 485 -4.93 6.04 -4.58
N LEU A 486 -5.89 6.80 -4.01
CA LEU A 486 -5.66 7.77 -2.93
C LEU A 486 -5.56 7.11 -1.55
N PHE A 487 -4.45 6.39 -1.39
CA PHE A 487 -4.08 5.61 -0.22
C PHE A 487 -2.73 6.04 0.36
N LEU A 488 -2.56 5.86 1.66
CA LEU A 488 -1.29 6.03 2.37
C LEU A 488 -0.98 4.81 3.26
N ASP A 489 0.29 4.69 3.63
CA ASP A 489 0.81 3.63 4.50
C ASP A 489 1.37 4.27 5.77
N VAL A 490 1.16 3.63 6.92
CA VAL A 490 1.72 4.05 8.23
C VAL A 490 2.58 2.91 8.78
N ILE A 491 3.90 3.13 8.82
CA ILE A 491 4.88 2.20 9.37
C ILE A 491 5.33 2.73 10.74
N VAL A 492 5.03 1.97 11.79
CA VAL A 492 5.20 2.40 13.19
C VAL A 492 6.00 1.37 14.00
N PRO A 493 7.14 1.76 14.61
CA PRO A 493 7.84 0.94 15.59
C PRO A 493 6.92 0.51 16.73
N LYS A 494 6.96 -0.77 17.11
CA LYS A 494 6.12 -1.35 18.16
C LYS A 494 6.23 -0.61 19.50
N LYS A 495 7.43 -0.12 19.83
CA LYS A 495 7.69 0.72 21.02
C LYS A 495 6.85 2.01 21.06
N ILE A 496 6.46 2.56 19.90
CA ILE A 496 5.58 3.73 19.79
C ILE A 496 4.12 3.29 19.83
N TYR A 497 3.75 2.28 19.03
CA TYR A 497 2.35 1.82 18.93
C TYR A 497 1.79 1.31 20.28
N ASP A 498 2.57 0.55 21.02
CA ASP A 498 2.16 0.02 22.33
C ASP A 498 1.98 1.12 23.39
N ASN A 499 2.67 2.26 23.24
CA ASN A 499 2.62 3.41 24.15
C ASN A 499 1.66 4.53 23.69
N ARG A 500 0.92 4.35 22.58
CA ARG A 500 -0.01 5.35 22.04
C ARG A 500 -1.02 5.84 23.09
N GLY A 501 -1.34 7.14 23.03
CA GLY A 501 -2.13 7.82 24.07
C GLY A 501 -1.34 8.19 25.35
N SER A 502 -0.06 7.82 25.45
CA SER A 502 0.84 8.26 26.53
C SER A 502 1.79 9.37 26.08
N GLY A 503 2.09 10.32 26.96
CA GLY A 503 3.03 11.40 26.68
C GLY A 503 2.53 12.40 25.63
N ALA A 504 3.44 12.90 24.78
CA ALA A 504 3.17 13.92 23.75
C ALA A 504 3.08 13.35 22.32
N GLY A 505 3.17 12.02 22.16
CA GLY A 505 3.31 11.34 20.87
C GLY A 505 4.73 11.38 20.30
N ALA A 506 5.04 10.42 19.44
CA ALA A 506 6.30 10.34 18.70
C ALA A 506 6.37 11.36 17.55
N PRO A 507 7.56 11.75 17.07
CA PRO A 507 7.69 12.45 15.79
C PRO A 507 7.09 11.65 14.63
N VAL A 508 6.75 12.35 13.55
CA VAL A 508 6.22 11.75 12.32
C VAL A 508 7.05 12.24 11.14
N LEU A 509 7.55 11.31 10.32
CA LEU A 509 8.18 11.54 9.03
C LEU A 509 7.19 11.17 7.93
N VAL A 510 6.73 12.16 7.16
CA VAL A 510 5.79 11.97 6.06
C VAL A 510 6.52 12.07 4.73
N TRP A 511 6.49 11.01 3.92
CA TRP A 511 7.17 10.87 2.64
C TRP A 511 6.25 11.22 1.46
N ILE A 512 6.75 12.09 0.57
CA ILE A 512 6.16 12.42 -0.73
C ILE A 512 7.19 12.07 -1.81
N TYR A 513 6.87 11.12 -2.69
CA TYR A 513 7.81 10.62 -3.69
C TYR A 513 8.06 11.59 -4.86
N GLY A 514 9.27 11.50 -5.41
CA GLY A 514 9.68 12.09 -6.70
C GLY A 514 9.17 11.31 -7.91
N GLY A 515 9.39 11.84 -9.11
CA GLY A 515 8.87 11.29 -10.37
C GLY A 515 8.37 12.32 -11.39
N GLY A 516 8.81 13.58 -11.27
CA GLY A 516 8.49 14.66 -12.21
C GLY A 516 7.02 15.05 -12.30
N TYR A 517 6.18 14.69 -11.31
CA TYR A 517 4.71 14.80 -11.35
C TYR A 517 4.03 13.88 -12.39
N LEU A 518 4.78 12.94 -12.99
CA LEU A 518 4.35 12.09 -14.10
C LEU A 518 4.27 10.59 -13.73
N ILE A 519 5.21 10.11 -12.92
CA ILE A 519 5.27 8.73 -12.40
C ILE A 519 5.52 8.74 -10.88
N GLY A 520 5.55 7.54 -10.29
CA GLY A 520 5.92 7.30 -8.89
C GLY A 520 4.79 6.67 -8.09
N GLU A 521 5.16 6.07 -6.96
CA GLU A 521 4.24 5.54 -5.96
C GLU A 521 4.95 5.46 -4.60
N LYS A 522 4.17 5.47 -3.51
CA LYS A 522 4.65 5.61 -2.12
C LYS A 522 5.80 4.68 -1.71
N THR A 523 5.80 3.41 -2.13
CA THR A 523 6.84 2.43 -1.79
C THR A 523 8.06 2.48 -2.71
N GLY A 524 7.97 3.18 -3.84
CA GLY A 524 9.05 3.23 -4.84
C GLY A 524 9.39 1.86 -5.44
N LEU A 525 8.40 0.99 -5.65
CA LEU A 525 8.58 -0.43 -6.01
C LEU A 525 9.37 -1.21 -4.95
N GLY A 526 9.10 -0.92 -3.67
CA GLY A 526 9.81 -1.49 -2.51
C GLY A 526 11.16 -0.84 -2.18
N LEU A 527 11.57 0.20 -2.91
CA LEU A 527 12.86 0.89 -2.71
C LEU A 527 12.82 1.99 -1.63
N HIS A 528 11.65 2.47 -1.23
CA HIS A 528 11.46 3.50 -0.19
C HIS A 528 11.23 2.89 1.21
N ASP A 529 12.00 1.86 1.55
CA ASP A 529 11.93 1.10 2.81
C ASP A 529 12.51 1.92 3.99
N PRO A 530 11.69 2.34 4.99
CA PRO A 530 12.15 3.20 6.07
C PRO A 530 13.03 2.49 7.12
N THR A 531 13.20 1.16 7.03
CA THR A 531 13.92 0.36 8.04
C THR A 531 15.33 0.90 8.33
N GLY A 532 16.06 1.33 7.29
CA GLY A 532 17.37 1.95 7.45
C GLY A 532 17.36 3.27 8.24
N LEU A 533 16.32 4.09 8.06
CA LEU A 533 16.13 5.37 8.75
C LEU A 533 15.69 5.17 10.21
N LEU A 534 14.88 4.14 10.47
CA LEU A 534 14.44 3.77 11.82
C LEU A 534 15.60 3.17 12.62
N GLN A 535 16.39 2.27 12.04
CA GLN A 535 17.60 1.75 12.68
C GLN A 535 18.61 2.86 13.00
N ALA A 536 18.79 3.85 12.10
CA ALA A 536 19.65 4.99 12.36
C ALA A 536 19.18 5.88 13.53
N ASN A 537 17.90 5.81 13.92
CA ASN A 537 17.39 6.47 15.12
C ASN A 537 17.70 5.68 16.40
N ASP A 538 17.60 4.35 16.33
CA ASP A 538 17.95 3.46 17.44
C ASP A 538 19.47 3.43 17.69
N ASP A 539 20.29 3.53 16.64
CA ASP A 539 21.75 3.71 16.71
C ASP A 539 22.15 5.04 17.41
N LEU A 540 21.30 6.06 17.35
CA LEU A 540 21.46 7.34 18.08
C LEU A 540 20.96 7.27 19.54
N GLY A 541 20.21 6.22 19.90
CA GLY A 541 19.62 6.05 21.23
C GLY A 541 18.33 6.87 21.47
N GLU A 542 17.61 7.20 20.39
CA GLU A 542 16.39 8.03 20.42
C GLU A 542 15.10 7.17 20.52
N ASP A 543 13.97 7.82 20.86
CA ASP A 543 12.69 7.13 21.12
C ASP A 543 12.01 6.53 19.86
N GLY A 544 12.53 6.79 18.65
CA GLY A 544 11.90 6.44 17.37
C GLY A 544 11.02 7.55 16.79
N PHE A 545 10.54 7.32 15.56
CA PHE A 545 9.50 8.12 14.90
C PHE A 545 8.56 7.21 14.09
N ILE A 546 7.41 7.73 13.67
CA ILE A 546 6.49 7.04 12.74
C ILE A 546 6.82 7.47 11.31
N PHE A 547 6.85 6.53 10.37
CA PHE A 547 6.96 6.82 8.94
C PHE A 547 5.58 6.72 8.27
N VAL A 548 5.25 7.66 7.39
CA VAL A 548 4.00 7.68 6.62
C VAL A 548 4.32 7.95 5.16
N ALA A 549 3.77 7.20 4.21
CA ALA A 549 4.01 7.42 2.78
C ALA A 549 2.68 7.46 2.00
N MET A 550 2.49 8.46 1.15
CA MET A 550 1.21 8.72 0.46
C MET A 550 1.29 8.58 -1.06
N ASN A 551 0.20 8.13 -1.69
CA ASN A 551 -0.05 8.30 -3.12
C ASN A 551 -0.72 9.65 -3.42
N TYR A 552 -0.42 10.23 -4.59
CA TYR A 552 -1.10 11.41 -5.14
C TYR A 552 -1.28 11.25 -6.65
N ARG A 553 -2.34 11.87 -7.23
CA ARG A 553 -2.60 11.77 -8.68
C ARG A 553 -1.49 12.41 -9.50
N LEU A 554 -1.17 11.79 -10.63
CA LEU A 554 -0.07 12.14 -11.52
C LEU A 554 -0.57 12.51 -12.92
N GLY A 555 0.29 13.12 -13.72
CA GLY A 555 0.03 13.45 -15.12
C GLY A 555 -1.28 14.24 -15.31
N ALA A 556 -2.05 13.86 -16.33
CA ALA A 556 -3.33 14.48 -16.65
C ALA A 556 -4.38 14.40 -15.51
N PHE A 557 -4.25 13.44 -14.59
CA PHE A 557 -5.22 13.24 -13.50
C PHE A 557 -4.98 14.17 -12.30
N GLY A 558 -3.73 14.60 -12.10
CA GLY A 558 -3.31 15.46 -10.98
C GLY A 558 -2.90 16.88 -11.37
N PHE A 559 -2.38 17.08 -12.59
CA PHE A 559 -1.62 18.28 -12.98
C PHE A 559 -2.00 18.82 -14.37
N LEU A 560 -3.29 18.71 -14.71
CA LEU A 560 -3.91 19.63 -15.67
C LEU A 560 -4.12 21.01 -15.01
N GLY A 561 -4.02 22.09 -15.79
CA GLY A 561 -4.22 23.47 -15.34
C GLY A 561 -4.65 24.39 -16.49
N GLY A 562 -4.77 25.68 -16.20
CA GLY A 562 -5.22 26.70 -17.15
C GLY A 562 -6.74 26.98 -17.10
N PRO A 563 -7.22 28.07 -17.74
CA PRO A 563 -8.59 28.57 -17.65
C PRO A 563 -9.71 27.54 -17.91
N THR A 564 -9.51 26.57 -18.81
CA THR A 564 -10.48 25.50 -19.07
C THR A 564 -10.65 24.59 -17.86
N VAL A 565 -9.56 24.33 -17.12
CA VAL A 565 -9.52 23.47 -15.93
C VAL A 565 -9.97 24.24 -14.70
N GLU A 566 -9.61 25.52 -14.56
CA GLU A 566 -10.13 26.44 -13.53
C GLU A 566 -11.66 26.55 -13.61
N ALA A 567 -12.21 26.74 -14.82
CA ALA A 567 -13.65 26.94 -15.01
C ALA A 567 -14.51 25.68 -14.83
N GLN A 568 -13.93 24.48 -14.95
CA GLN A 568 -14.69 23.22 -15.00
C GLN A 568 -14.27 22.17 -13.97
N GLY A 569 -13.04 22.21 -13.45
CA GLY A 569 -12.39 21.19 -12.64
C GLY A 569 -11.71 21.77 -11.41
N THR A 570 -10.44 21.40 -11.19
CA THR A 570 -9.53 22.04 -10.24
C THR A 570 -8.10 21.81 -10.75
N PRO A 571 -7.31 22.87 -11.03
CA PRO A 571 -5.87 22.75 -11.23
C PRO A 571 -5.19 22.13 -10.01
N ASN A 572 -3.97 21.63 -10.17
CA ASN A 572 -3.14 21.14 -9.05
C ASN A 572 -3.81 20.07 -8.17
N ALA A 573 -4.73 19.29 -8.71
CA ALA A 573 -5.47 18.26 -7.98
C ALA A 573 -4.56 17.27 -7.22
N GLY A 574 -3.35 16.98 -7.73
CA GLY A 574 -2.32 16.19 -7.04
C GLY A 574 -1.70 16.89 -5.81
N LEU A 575 -1.60 18.22 -5.80
CA LEU A 575 -1.19 18.97 -4.59
C LEU A 575 -2.32 18.99 -3.54
N TYR A 576 -3.57 19.02 -3.97
CA TYR A 576 -4.71 18.88 -3.06
C TYR A 576 -4.80 17.45 -2.48
N ASP A 577 -4.42 16.40 -3.23
CA ASP A 577 -4.29 15.02 -2.69
C ASP A 577 -3.29 14.98 -1.54
N GLN A 578 -2.10 15.53 -1.75
CA GLN A 578 -1.06 15.62 -0.72
C GLN A 578 -1.52 16.47 0.48
N ARG A 579 -2.21 17.60 0.25
CA ARG A 579 -2.76 18.43 1.32
C ARG A 579 -3.73 17.64 2.20
N LEU A 580 -4.69 16.93 1.59
CA LEU A 580 -5.65 16.11 2.32
C LEU A 580 -5.00 14.91 3.03
N ALA A 581 -3.95 14.31 2.47
CA ALA A 581 -3.17 13.28 3.17
C ALA A 581 -2.40 13.84 4.39
N LEU A 582 -1.86 15.06 4.30
CA LEU A 582 -1.23 15.75 5.43
C LEU A 582 -2.25 16.16 6.50
N GLU A 583 -3.45 16.58 6.10
CA GLU A 583 -4.58 16.83 7.01
C GLU A 583 -5.03 15.53 7.70
N PHE A 584 -5.15 14.42 6.97
CA PHE A 584 -5.42 13.10 7.55
C PHE A 584 -4.37 12.72 8.61
N VAL A 585 -3.08 12.94 8.33
CA VAL A 585 -2.00 12.72 9.33
C VAL A 585 -2.20 13.62 10.54
N LYS A 586 -2.47 14.92 10.34
CA LYS A 586 -2.72 15.89 11.43
C LYS A 586 -3.93 15.51 12.30
N GLU A 587 -4.95 14.88 11.73
CA GLU A 587 -6.17 14.46 12.42
C GLU A 587 -6.13 13.07 13.06
N ASN A 588 -5.31 12.13 12.53
CA ASN A 588 -5.42 10.70 12.87
C ASN A 588 -4.13 10.06 13.41
N ILE A 589 -2.93 10.64 13.24
CA ILE A 589 -1.67 9.94 13.52
C ILE A 589 -1.46 9.57 15.00
N GLN A 590 -2.14 10.27 15.92
CA GLN A 590 -2.17 9.94 17.35
C GLN A 590 -2.80 8.57 17.64
N LEU A 591 -3.67 8.06 16.74
CA LEU A 591 -4.24 6.71 16.84
C LEU A 591 -3.20 5.60 16.61
N PHE A 592 -2.05 5.96 16.02
CA PHE A 592 -0.88 5.09 15.84
C PHE A 592 0.24 5.40 16.86
N GLY A 593 0.08 6.45 17.68
CA GLY A 593 1.07 6.92 18.68
C GLY A 593 1.90 8.12 18.25
N GLY A 594 1.65 8.69 17.08
CA GLY A 594 2.34 9.88 16.58
C GLY A 594 1.87 11.17 17.26
N SER A 595 2.62 12.25 17.06
CA SER A 595 2.30 13.60 17.52
C SER A 595 1.95 14.47 16.33
N PRO A 596 0.72 15.01 16.23
CA PRO A 596 0.34 15.88 15.13
C PRO A 596 1.08 17.23 15.14
N ASP A 597 1.75 17.58 16.25
CA ASP A 597 2.56 18.80 16.40
C ASP A 597 4.08 18.57 16.25
N ARG A 598 4.48 17.38 15.79
CA ARG A 598 5.89 17.01 15.47
C ARG A 598 6.00 16.34 14.10
N VAL A 599 5.32 16.89 13.11
CA VAL A 599 5.31 16.38 11.73
C VAL A 599 6.43 17.04 10.92
N THR A 600 7.29 16.18 10.35
CA THR A 600 8.31 16.52 9.35
C THR A 600 7.88 15.94 8.01
N VAL A 601 7.85 16.74 6.94
CA VAL A 601 7.59 16.22 5.59
C VAL A 601 8.91 16.11 4.83
N MET A 602 9.16 14.96 4.21
CA MET A 602 10.33 14.65 3.41
C MET A 602 9.93 14.29 1.99
N GLY A 603 10.71 14.75 1.02
CA GLY A 603 10.42 14.47 -0.38
C GLY A 603 11.62 14.74 -1.28
N GLU A 604 11.72 13.95 -2.34
CA GLU A 604 12.78 14.04 -3.35
C GLU A 604 12.23 14.51 -4.70
N SER A 605 13.00 15.25 -5.49
CA SER A 605 12.61 15.71 -6.82
C SER A 605 11.27 16.47 -6.78
N ALA A 606 10.28 16.04 -7.57
CA ALA A 606 8.90 16.53 -7.55
C ALA A 606 8.20 16.43 -6.18
N GLY A 607 8.60 15.50 -5.31
CA GLY A 607 8.15 15.46 -3.91
C GLY A 607 8.78 16.58 -3.06
N GLY A 608 10.05 16.90 -3.31
CA GLY A 608 10.73 18.06 -2.74
C GLY A 608 10.12 19.38 -3.20
N GLY A 609 9.79 19.51 -4.50
CA GLY A 609 9.06 20.67 -5.03
C GLY A 609 7.62 20.76 -4.53
N SER A 610 6.93 19.61 -4.42
CA SER A 610 5.60 19.52 -3.79
C SER A 610 5.60 20.13 -2.39
N ILE A 611 6.61 19.84 -1.56
CA ILE A 611 6.72 20.42 -0.21
C ILE A 611 6.80 21.96 -0.26
N ILE A 612 7.50 22.55 -1.23
CA ILE A 612 7.53 24.01 -1.41
C ILE A 612 6.14 24.55 -1.76
N HIS A 613 5.40 23.89 -2.67
CA HIS A 613 4.00 24.25 -2.93
C HIS A 613 3.08 24.06 -1.72
N GLN A 614 3.32 23.05 -0.87
CA GLN A 614 2.58 22.87 0.40
C GLN A 614 2.91 23.95 1.44
N LEU A 615 4.07 24.61 1.32
CA LEU A 615 4.59 25.67 2.21
C LEU A 615 4.12 27.08 1.78
N THR A 616 4.02 27.32 0.47
CA THR A 616 3.50 28.56 -0.14
C THR A 616 1.98 28.51 -0.40
N ALA A 617 1.33 27.38 -0.09
CA ALA A 617 -0.08 27.14 -0.38
C ALA A 617 -0.99 28.27 0.13
N PHE A 618 -1.89 28.73 -0.74
CA PHE A 618 -2.87 29.78 -0.41
C PHE A 618 -2.25 31.09 0.13
N GLY A 619 -0.96 31.37 -0.14
CA GLY A 619 -0.25 32.55 0.37
C GLY A 619 -0.07 32.58 1.89
N GLY A 620 -0.22 31.44 2.57
CA GLY A 620 -0.29 31.37 4.04
C GLY A 620 -1.57 31.95 4.65
N GLU A 621 -2.56 32.38 3.84
CA GLU A 621 -3.78 33.01 4.38
C GLU A 621 -4.75 32.03 5.06
N GLN A 622 -4.68 30.73 4.73
CA GLN A 622 -5.61 29.71 5.25
C GLN A 622 -5.16 29.05 6.56
N GLY A 623 -4.19 29.66 7.25
CA GLY A 623 -3.61 29.13 8.49
C GLY A 623 -2.38 28.25 8.22
N PRO A 624 -1.67 27.86 9.30
CA PRO A 624 -0.35 27.28 9.17
C PRO A 624 -0.38 25.87 8.59
N ALA A 625 0.63 25.56 7.77
CA ALA A 625 0.90 24.25 7.22
C ALA A 625 0.78 23.13 8.29
N PRO A 626 0.25 21.95 7.92
CA PRO A 626 0.05 20.81 8.85
C PRO A 626 1.35 20.16 9.35
N PHE A 627 2.51 20.76 9.09
CA PHE A 627 3.85 20.28 9.46
C PHE A 627 4.73 21.41 9.99
N GLN A 628 5.77 21.06 10.73
CA GLN A 628 6.63 21.99 11.45
C GLN A 628 8.08 21.98 10.93
N GLN A 629 8.41 21.00 10.09
CA GLN A 629 9.74 20.77 9.53
C GLN A 629 9.64 20.22 8.12
N ILE A 630 10.66 20.49 7.29
CA ILE A 630 10.79 19.95 5.94
C ILE A 630 12.17 19.35 5.69
N ILE A 631 12.22 18.29 4.88
CA ILE A 631 13.43 17.72 4.29
C ILE A 631 13.22 17.68 2.77
N THR A 632 13.96 18.49 2.02
CA THR A 632 13.79 18.58 0.56
C THR A 632 15.07 18.12 -0.14
N GLN A 633 15.03 16.91 -0.71
CA GLN A 633 16.12 16.32 -1.47
C GLN A 633 15.93 16.71 -2.95
N SER A 634 16.93 17.35 -3.56
CA SER A 634 16.88 17.77 -4.98
C SER A 634 15.59 18.52 -5.36
N THR A 635 15.27 19.59 -4.61
CA THR A 635 13.99 20.35 -4.63
C THR A 635 13.46 20.68 -6.03
N GLY A 636 12.59 19.81 -6.58
CA GLY A 636 12.19 19.81 -7.98
C GLY A 636 10.89 20.54 -8.29
N PHE A 637 10.98 21.83 -8.62
CA PHE A 637 9.90 22.57 -9.27
C PHE A 637 10.46 23.41 -10.43
N VAL A 638 9.62 23.64 -11.44
CA VAL A 638 9.95 24.39 -12.67
C VAL A 638 9.30 25.77 -12.62
N PRO A 639 9.82 26.78 -13.35
CA PRO A 639 9.17 28.08 -13.46
C PRO A 639 7.73 27.98 -13.97
N ALA A 640 6.85 28.84 -13.46
CA ALA A 640 5.46 28.93 -13.88
C ALA A 640 5.32 29.13 -15.40
N ARG A 641 4.34 28.43 -16.00
CA ARG A 641 3.97 28.54 -17.41
C ARG A 641 2.85 29.56 -17.61
N SER A 642 2.82 30.23 -18.75
CA SER A 642 1.69 31.08 -19.14
C SER A 642 0.42 30.27 -19.38
N SER A 643 -0.74 30.90 -19.21
CA SER A 643 -2.06 30.25 -19.33
C SER A 643 -2.27 29.59 -20.70
N GLN A 644 -1.74 30.18 -21.78
CA GLN A 644 -1.79 29.60 -23.13
C GLN A 644 -1.02 28.27 -23.19
N ALA A 645 0.19 28.20 -22.62
CA ALA A 645 0.98 26.97 -22.61
C ALA A 645 0.39 25.85 -21.74
N LEU A 646 -0.57 26.18 -20.86
CA LEU A 646 -1.37 25.20 -20.12
C LEU A 646 -2.58 24.74 -20.96
N GLU A 647 -3.28 25.66 -21.63
CA GLU A 647 -4.37 25.32 -22.55
C GLU A 647 -3.89 24.48 -23.75
N ASP A 648 -2.69 24.72 -24.28
CA ASP A 648 -2.08 23.91 -25.36
C ASP A 648 -1.94 22.42 -24.95
N VAL A 649 -1.69 22.15 -23.66
CA VAL A 649 -1.66 20.78 -23.09
C VAL A 649 -3.08 20.23 -22.98
N VAL A 650 -4.07 21.04 -22.58
CA VAL A 650 -5.49 20.64 -22.54
C VAL A 650 -6.01 20.30 -23.94
N GLU A 651 -5.72 21.12 -24.96
CA GLU A 651 -6.06 20.84 -26.36
C GLU A 651 -5.38 19.56 -26.85
N THR A 652 -4.11 19.33 -26.49
CA THR A 652 -3.39 18.09 -26.80
C THR A 652 -4.06 16.86 -26.18
N VAL A 653 -4.47 16.93 -24.91
CA VAL A 653 -5.20 15.85 -24.23
C VAL A 653 -6.56 15.58 -24.90
N LEU A 654 -7.34 16.62 -25.21
CA LEU A 654 -8.63 16.49 -25.89
C LEU A 654 -8.47 15.89 -27.30
N SER A 655 -7.43 16.30 -28.04
CA SER A 655 -7.09 15.78 -29.36
C SER A 655 -6.68 14.31 -29.33
N VAL A 656 -5.77 13.91 -28.43
CA VAL A 656 -5.35 12.50 -28.26
C VAL A 656 -6.50 11.62 -27.77
N ALA A 657 -7.36 12.15 -26.90
CA ALA A 657 -8.59 11.49 -26.45
C ALA A 657 -9.71 11.45 -27.52
N ASN A 658 -9.55 12.15 -28.65
CA ASN A 658 -10.54 12.27 -29.72
C ASN A 658 -11.92 12.76 -29.22
N VAL A 659 -11.92 13.76 -28.31
CA VAL A 659 -13.13 14.38 -27.75
C VAL A 659 -13.08 15.90 -27.83
N SER A 660 -14.24 16.54 -27.99
CA SER A 660 -14.34 17.99 -28.21
C SER A 660 -14.66 18.81 -26.96
N SER A 661 -14.61 18.22 -25.76
CA SER A 661 -14.88 18.93 -24.50
C SER A 661 -14.39 18.18 -23.27
N PHE A 662 -14.08 18.94 -22.21
CA PHE A 662 -13.64 18.40 -20.91
C PHE A 662 -14.71 17.50 -20.25
N ASP A 663 -15.98 17.83 -20.44
CA ASP A 663 -17.11 17.03 -19.97
C ASP A 663 -17.34 15.74 -20.79
N ALA A 664 -16.76 15.62 -21.99
CA ALA A 664 -16.65 14.34 -22.70
C ALA A 664 -15.43 13.54 -22.22
N LEU A 665 -14.29 14.21 -21.98
CA LEU A 665 -13.08 13.60 -21.39
C LEU A 665 -13.42 12.89 -20.06
N ARG A 666 -14.16 13.54 -19.16
CA ARG A 666 -14.66 12.96 -17.90
C ARG A 666 -15.48 11.67 -18.05
N LYS A 667 -16.08 11.43 -19.22
CA LYS A 667 -17.01 10.32 -19.46
C LYS A 667 -16.37 9.15 -20.22
N LEU A 668 -15.07 9.25 -20.55
CA LEU A 668 -14.33 8.15 -21.15
C LEU A 668 -14.08 7.00 -20.14
N PRO A 669 -13.94 5.75 -20.60
CA PRO A 669 -13.45 4.64 -19.78
C PRO A 669 -12.08 4.93 -19.14
N SER A 670 -11.81 4.34 -17.98
CA SER A 670 -10.59 4.57 -17.20
C SER A 670 -9.33 4.14 -17.94
N ASP A 671 -9.35 2.96 -18.56
CA ASP A 671 -8.30 2.41 -19.43
C ASP A 671 -7.99 3.34 -20.61
N VAL A 672 -9.01 3.93 -21.22
CA VAL A 672 -8.86 4.91 -22.31
C VAL A 672 -8.17 6.19 -21.80
N LEU A 673 -8.55 6.70 -20.62
CA LEU A 673 -7.89 7.88 -20.05
C LEU A 673 -6.44 7.60 -19.59
N VAL A 674 -6.16 6.40 -19.05
CA VAL A 674 -4.80 5.94 -18.73
C VAL A 674 -3.94 5.92 -20.00
N ALA A 675 -4.47 5.37 -21.10
CA ALA A 675 -3.78 5.35 -22.39
C ALA A 675 -3.54 6.76 -22.96
N VAL A 676 -4.51 7.67 -22.89
CA VAL A 676 -4.35 9.09 -23.28
C VAL A 676 -3.26 9.76 -22.45
N ASN A 677 -3.29 9.59 -21.12
CA ASN A 677 -2.29 10.17 -20.21
C ASN A 677 -0.88 9.68 -20.54
N ASN A 678 -0.71 8.39 -20.82
CA ASN A 678 0.55 7.78 -21.23
C ASN A 678 1.06 8.40 -22.56
N ILE A 679 0.21 8.44 -23.59
CA ILE A 679 0.54 9.01 -24.90
C ILE A 679 0.95 10.48 -24.79
N VAL A 680 0.18 11.33 -24.09
CA VAL A 680 0.48 12.77 -23.95
C VAL A 680 1.75 12.98 -23.13
N THR A 681 1.93 12.23 -22.05
CA THR A 681 3.17 12.30 -21.23
C THR A 681 4.41 11.97 -22.06
N ARG A 682 4.34 10.95 -22.92
CA ARG A 682 5.46 10.58 -23.81
C ARG A 682 5.66 11.55 -24.98
N GLN A 683 4.61 12.21 -25.47
CA GLN A 683 4.71 13.21 -26.54
C GLN A 683 5.33 14.53 -26.06
N LEU A 684 4.98 14.98 -24.85
CA LEU A 684 5.39 16.28 -24.34
C LEU A 684 6.57 16.21 -23.35
N TYR A 685 6.74 15.09 -22.63
CA TYR A 685 7.81 14.84 -21.65
C TYR A 685 7.96 15.99 -20.62
N GLN A 686 9.08 16.72 -20.59
CA GLN A 686 9.27 17.91 -19.74
C GLN A 686 8.21 19.01 -20.02
N GLY A 687 7.65 19.05 -21.23
CA GLY A 687 6.53 19.91 -21.61
C GLY A 687 5.14 19.41 -21.18
N ALA A 688 5.02 18.24 -20.54
CA ALA A 688 3.75 17.65 -20.12
C ALA A 688 3.20 18.33 -18.84
N PHE A 689 2.85 17.56 -17.81
CA PHE A 689 2.08 18.01 -16.65
C PHE A 689 2.98 18.38 -15.46
N HIS A 690 2.75 19.56 -14.86
CA HIS A 690 3.47 20.12 -13.71
C HIS A 690 2.50 20.98 -12.88
N PRO A 691 2.84 21.35 -11.63
CA PRO A 691 2.13 22.40 -10.91
C PRO A 691 1.99 23.68 -11.74
N ALA A 692 0.82 24.30 -11.67
CA ALA A 692 0.48 25.55 -12.36
C ALA A 692 0.16 26.64 -11.34
N VAL A 693 0.43 27.91 -11.68
CA VAL A 693 -0.15 29.04 -10.94
C VAL A 693 -1.66 29.05 -11.23
N ASP A 694 -2.49 28.98 -10.18
CA ASP A 694 -3.94 28.86 -10.28
C ASP A 694 -4.71 29.96 -9.53
N GLY A 695 -3.99 30.92 -8.93
CA GLY A 695 -4.59 32.01 -8.16
C GLY A 695 -5.22 31.59 -6.83
N VAL A 696 -5.12 30.31 -6.44
CA VAL A 696 -5.81 29.74 -5.27
C VAL A 696 -4.85 28.88 -4.43
N PHE A 697 -4.49 27.67 -4.85
CA PHE A 697 -3.53 26.83 -4.12
C PHE A 697 -2.12 27.33 -4.35
N VAL A 698 -1.77 27.62 -5.61
CA VAL A 698 -0.50 28.22 -6.03
C VAL A 698 -0.84 29.62 -6.56
N PRO A 699 -0.96 30.63 -5.69
CA PRO A 699 -1.43 31.95 -6.10
C PRO A 699 -0.41 32.73 -6.94
N GLU A 700 0.89 32.40 -6.82
CA GLU A 700 1.97 32.98 -7.62
C GLU A 700 3.17 32.00 -7.72
N GLU A 701 4.19 32.37 -8.48
CA GLU A 701 5.48 31.66 -8.60
C GLU A 701 6.09 31.38 -7.21
N PRO A 702 6.27 30.11 -6.79
CA PRO A 702 6.74 29.77 -5.43
C PRO A 702 8.08 30.40 -5.07
N ALA A 703 9.00 30.52 -6.03
CA ALA A 703 10.28 31.19 -5.80
C ALA A 703 10.12 32.69 -5.48
N ARG A 704 9.04 33.34 -5.94
CA ARG A 704 8.71 34.72 -5.56
C ARG A 704 8.11 34.79 -4.16
N MET A 705 7.17 33.90 -3.84
CA MET A 705 6.51 33.84 -2.54
C MET A 705 7.49 33.60 -1.39
N LEU A 706 8.47 32.71 -1.61
CA LEU A 706 9.61 32.49 -0.69
C LEU A 706 10.44 33.77 -0.46
N LEU A 707 10.58 34.64 -1.47
CA LEU A 707 11.39 35.86 -1.39
C LEU A 707 10.61 37.09 -0.88
N SER A 708 9.27 37.10 -0.98
CA SER A 708 8.41 38.13 -0.41
C SER A 708 8.06 37.90 1.05
N GLY A 709 7.96 36.63 1.48
CA GLY A 709 7.59 36.22 2.83
C GLY A 709 6.18 35.63 2.97
N ASP A 710 5.46 35.43 1.86
CA ASP A 710 4.05 35.02 1.82
C ASP A 710 3.89 33.48 1.93
N PHE A 711 4.48 32.89 2.97
CA PHE A 711 4.57 31.44 3.17
C PHE A 711 4.82 31.04 4.64
N ASP A 712 4.57 29.76 4.98
CA ASP A 712 4.74 29.25 6.35
C ASP A 712 6.19 29.02 6.79
N HIS A 713 6.51 29.40 8.02
CA HIS A 713 7.88 29.34 8.54
C HIS A 713 8.16 28.02 9.29
N VAL A 714 9.09 27.22 8.74
CA VAL A 714 9.47 25.88 9.22
C VAL A 714 10.99 25.74 9.45
N ARG A 715 11.43 24.67 10.12
CA ARG A 715 12.86 24.25 10.03
C ARG A 715 13.07 23.45 8.74
N ALA A 716 14.20 23.62 8.06
CA ALA A 716 14.53 22.88 6.84
C ALA A 716 15.91 22.22 6.87
N LEU A 717 15.95 20.98 6.38
CA LEU A 717 17.15 20.28 5.90
C LEU A 717 17.03 20.18 4.37
N ILE A 718 17.97 20.77 3.62
CA ILE A 718 17.91 20.86 2.16
C ILE A 718 19.09 20.11 1.56
N GLY A 719 18.80 19.18 0.64
CA GLY A 719 19.78 18.40 -0.09
C GLY A 719 19.79 18.75 -1.58
N THR A 720 20.95 18.68 -2.20
CA THR A 720 21.11 18.66 -3.67
C THR A 720 22.11 17.59 -4.08
N ASN A 721 21.92 16.97 -5.23
CA ASN A 721 22.90 16.08 -5.85
C ASN A 721 23.95 16.91 -6.63
N ALA A 722 25.19 16.43 -6.71
CA ALA A 722 26.29 17.16 -7.36
C ALA A 722 26.07 17.36 -8.88
N ASN A 723 25.31 16.47 -9.52
CA ASN A 723 25.04 16.43 -10.96
C ASN A 723 23.52 16.30 -11.25
N GLU A 724 22.70 17.22 -10.73
CA GLU A 724 21.23 17.22 -10.89
C GLU A 724 20.78 17.07 -12.36
N GLY A 725 21.40 17.80 -13.28
CA GLY A 725 20.86 17.96 -14.63
C GLY A 725 20.99 16.73 -15.55
N ILE A 726 22.00 15.88 -15.36
CA ILE A 726 22.50 15.00 -16.43
C ILE A 726 21.50 13.93 -16.90
N LEU A 727 20.61 13.46 -16.01
CA LEU A 727 19.54 12.50 -16.35
C LEU A 727 18.41 13.10 -17.21
N PHE A 728 18.40 14.42 -17.37
CA PHE A 728 17.37 15.20 -18.07
C PHE A 728 17.86 15.85 -19.37
N GLY A 729 19.15 15.70 -19.70
CA GLY A 729 19.74 16.25 -20.92
C GLY A 729 19.44 15.43 -22.17
N ASP A 730 19.43 16.06 -23.34
CA ASP A 730 19.26 15.38 -24.63
C ASP A 730 20.55 15.48 -25.49
N PRO A 731 21.21 14.36 -25.85
CA PRO A 731 22.45 14.36 -26.65
C PRO A 731 22.29 14.96 -28.05
N ARG A 732 21.06 15.15 -28.54
CA ARG A 732 20.77 15.85 -29.79
C ARG A 732 21.01 17.37 -29.68
N ILE A 733 21.05 17.93 -28.47
CA ILE A 733 21.36 19.34 -28.19
C ILE A 733 22.89 19.58 -28.23
N ASN A 734 23.53 19.20 -29.35
CA ASN A 734 24.98 19.30 -29.53
C ASN A 734 25.44 20.58 -30.28
N THR A 735 24.51 21.36 -30.84
CA THR A 735 24.81 22.64 -31.51
C THR A 735 24.24 23.85 -30.76
N THR A 736 24.86 25.02 -30.96
CA THR A 736 24.36 26.30 -30.39
C THR A 736 22.94 26.63 -30.85
N LYS A 737 22.57 26.26 -32.08
CA LYS A 737 21.19 26.42 -32.59
C LYS A 737 20.22 25.55 -31.79
N ALA A 738 20.53 24.27 -31.60
CA ALA A 738 19.69 23.38 -30.81
C ALA A 738 19.57 23.83 -29.35
N TYR A 739 20.63 24.41 -28.76
CA TYR A 739 20.56 25.02 -27.43
C TYR A 739 19.63 26.25 -27.40
N SER A 740 19.69 27.13 -28.39
CA SER A 740 18.82 28.30 -28.52
C SER A 740 17.34 27.93 -28.71
N GLU A 741 17.08 26.83 -29.43
CA GLU A 741 15.74 26.24 -29.57
C GLU A 741 15.29 25.62 -28.24
N TYR A 742 16.16 24.90 -27.54
CA TYR A 742 15.89 24.30 -26.23
C TYR A 742 15.58 25.34 -25.13
N VAL A 743 16.31 26.47 -25.07
CA VAL A 743 16.08 27.55 -24.08
C VAL A 743 14.63 28.05 -24.10
N ARG A 744 14.04 28.18 -25.29
CA ARG A 744 12.65 28.64 -25.47
C ARG A 744 11.59 27.60 -25.11
N THR A 745 11.99 26.32 -25.04
CA THR A 745 11.15 25.22 -24.52
C THR A 745 11.29 25.09 -22.99
N LEU A 746 12.49 25.31 -22.45
CA LEU A 746 12.75 25.29 -21.00
C LEU A 746 12.02 26.42 -20.27
N VAL A 747 11.93 27.59 -20.90
CA VAL A 747 11.24 28.77 -20.35
C VAL A 747 10.21 29.24 -21.38
N ALA A 748 9.05 28.59 -21.40
CA ALA A 748 7.95 28.95 -22.30
C ALA A 748 7.49 30.40 -22.03
N GLY A 749 7.41 31.22 -23.08
CA GLY A 749 7.11 32.66 -22.98
C GLY A 749 8.31 33.58 -22.76
N ILE A 750 9.55 33.06 -22.68
CA ILE A 750 10.74 33.91 -22.50
C ILE A 750 10.89 34.95 -23.62
N SER A 751 11.10 36.21 -23.25
CA SER A 751 11.33 37.28 -24.22
C SER A 751 12.62 37.04 -25.01
N ASN A 752 12.70 37.52 -26.26
CA ASN A 752 13.92 37.32 -27.07
C ASN A 752 15.16 37.97 -26.45
N ASP A 753 15.00 39.12 -25.78
CA ASP A 753 16.10 39.83 -25.13
C ASP A 753 16.62 39.03 -23.91
N SER A 754 15.73 38.49 -23.06
CA SER A 754 16.14 37.63 -21.94
C SER A 754 16.58 36.23 -22.37
N ALA A 755 16.09 35.69 -23.48
CA ALA A 755 16.63 34.46 -24.08
C ALA A 755 18.07 34.67 -24.56
N THR A 756 18.34 35.73 -25.33
CA THR A 756 19.71 36.09 -25.75
C THR A 756 20.60 36.35 -24.55
N ALA A 757 20.12 37.06 -23.53
CA ALA A 757 20.90 37.31 -22.32
C ALA A 757 21.15 36.02 -21.50
N LEU A 758 20.22 35.06 -21.44
CA LEU A 758 20.45 33.75 -20.84
C LEU A 758 21.53 32.97 -21.62
N GLU A 759 21.47 33.00 -22.95
CA GLU A 759 22.41 32.33 -23.85
C GLU A 759 23.82 32.98 -23.88
N GLU A 760 23.95 34.29 -23.66
CA GLU A 760 25.20 35.04 -23.80
C GLU A 760 25.80 35.53 -22.46
N GLU A 761 25.00 35.85 -21.44
CA GLU A 761 25.48 36.32 -20.12
C GLU A 761 25.60 35.18 -19.10
N VAL A 762 24.60 34.29 -19.03
CA VAL A 762 24.41 33.33 -17.92
C VAL A 762 25.01 31.95 -18.24
N TYR A 763 24.71 31.45 -19.44
CA TYR A 763 25.20 30.20 -19.99
C TYR A 763 25.95 30.45 -21.33
N PRO A 764 27.03 31.26 -21.35
CA PRO A 764 27.75 31.59 -22.58
C PRO A 764 28.29 30.33 -23.30
N PRO A 765 28.48 30.35 -24.63
CA PRO A 765 29.06 29.23 -25.38
C PRO A 765 30.59 29.11 -25.20
N ILE A 766 31.03 29.05 -23.94
CA ILE A 766 32.42 28.90 -23.49
C ILE A 766 32.60 27.46 -23.01
N PHE A 767 33.42 26.70 -23.73
CA PHE A 767 33.52 25.25 -23.63
C PHE A 767 34.86 24.76 -23.07
N ASP A 768 35.55 25.58 -22.28
CA ASP A 768 36.82 25.26 -21.62
C ASP A 768 36.64 24.63 -20.22
N GLY A 769 35.41 24.29 -19.83
CA GLY A 769 35.05 23.77 -18.51
C GLY A 769 34.84 24.84 -17.44
N SER A 770 35.25 26.10 -17.64
CA SER A 770 35.13 27.17 -16.63
C SER A 770 33.68 27.44 -16.19
N GLN A 771 32.72 27.16 -17.08
CA GLN A 771 31.29 27.35 -16.84
C GLN A 771 30.58 26.15 -16.21
N GLY A 772 31.30 25.04 -15.99
CA GLY A 772 30.71 23.74 -15.62
C GLY A 772 30.32 22.86 -16.82
N TYR A 773 30.73 23.21 -18.04
CA TYR A 773 30.47 22.43 -19.25
C TYR A 773 31.55 22.62 -20.33
N THR A 774 31.67 21.61 -21.21
CA THR A 774 32.66 21.48 -22.29
C THR A 774 32.01 21.31 -23.68
N ASN A 775 30.69 21.20 -23.74
CA ASN A 775 29.92 21.08 -24.98
C ASN A 775 28.46 21.54 -24.79
N ASN A 776 27.66 21.60 -25.87
CA ASN A 776 26.26 22.09 -25.77
C ASN A 776 25.31 21.12 -25.02
N PHE A 777 25.58 19.82 -24.99
CA PHE A 777 24.76 18.86 -24.21
C PHE A 777 24.99 19.09 -22.71
N GLU A 778 26.25 19.26 -22.29
CA GLU A 778 26.59 19.64 -20.91
C GLU A 778 26.04 21.03 -20.55
N ARG A 779 26.07 21.98 -21.48
CA ARG A 779 25.44 23.31 -21.32
C ARG A 779 23.92 23.20 -21.13
N ALA A 780 23.25 22.33 -21.88
CA ALA A 780 21.81 22.06 -21.77
C ALA A 780 21.46 21.44 -20.42
N TYR A 781 22.12 20.36 -20.01
CA TYR A 781 21.81 19.75 -18.72
C TYR A 781 22.24 20.63 -17.54
N GLN A 782 23.33 21.39 -17.64
CA GLN A 782 23.74 22.30 -16.56
C GLN A 782 22.73 23.44 -16.37
N SER A 783 22.11 23.92 -17.45
CA SER A 783 20.99 24.86 -17.33
C SER A 783 19.77 24.17 -16.70
N PHE A 784 19.33 22.99 -17.17
CA PHE A 784 18.21 22.27 -16.54
C PHE A 784 18.42 22.01 -15.03
N GLY A 785 19.60 21.51 -14.65
CA GLY A 785 19.95 21.19 -13.28
C GLY A 785 19.88 22.41 -12.35
N GLU A 786 20.47 23.53 -12.79
CA GLU A 786 20.44 24.78 -12.02
C GLU A 786 19.04 25.40 -11.98
N PHE A 787 18.29 25.41 -13.09
CA PHE A 787 16.92 25.94 -13.17
C PHE A 787 15.90 25.16 -12.30
N CYS A 788 15.87 23.83 -12.43
CA CYS A 788 14.79 23.00 -11.91
C CYS A 788 15.05 22.46 -10.49
N PHE A 789 16.31 22.51 -10.02
CA PHE A 789 16.71 21.92 -8.74
C PHE A 789 17.69 22.83 -7.97
N THR A 790 18.89 23.11 -8.51
CA THR A 790 19.97 23.67 -7.69
C THR A 790 19.71 25.11 -7.26
N CYS A 791 18.99 25.92 -8.04
CA CYS A 791 18.60 27.28 -7.62
C CYS A 791 17.41 27.32 -6.65
N ASN A 792 16.61 26.27 -6.55
CA ASN A 792 15.49 26.20 -5.60
C ASN A 792 15.99 26.10 -4.15
N GLN A 793 17.21 25.56 -3.94
CA GLN A 793 17.91 25.58 -2.65
C GLN A 793 18.14 27.01 -2.12
N PRO A 794 18.90 27.92 -2.78
CA PRO A 794 19.11 29.27 -2.29
C PRO A 794 17.82 30.08 -2.18
N PHE A 795 16.80 29.86 -3.02
CA PHE A 795 15.51 30.54 -2.87
C PHE A 795 14.82 30.13 -1.56
N THR A 796 14.72 28.83 -1.29
CA THR A 796 14.13 28.28 -0.06
C THR A 796 14.93 28.70 1.19
N SER A 797 16.26 28.60 1.14
CA SER A 797 17.15 29.02 2.22
C SER A 797 16.99 30.51 2.56
N ARG A 798 16.90 31.39 1.56
CA ARG A 798 16.74 32.84 1.76
C ARG A 798 15.39 33.21 2.35
N GLY A 799 14.31 32.57 1.89
CA GLY A 799 12.98 32.76 2.48
C GLY A 799 12.98 32.38 3.96
N LEU A 800 13.55 31.22 4.29
CA LEU A 800 13.75 30.76 5.67
C LEU A 800 14.91 31.48 6.41
N GLY A 801 15.16 32.75 6.07
CA GLY A 801 16.08 33.65 6.79
C GLY A 801 17.55 33.22 6.80
N ASN A 802 17.96 32.38 5.84
CA ASN A 802 19.26 31.68 5.79
C ASN A 802 19.56 30.83 7.04
N ALA A 803 18.53 30.41 7.78
CA ALA A 803 18.64 29.60 9.00
C ALA A 803 18.54 28.08 8.76
N THR A 804 18.63 27.65 7.49
CA THR A 804 18.49 26.25 7.06
C THR A 804 19.78 25.45 7.23
N TYR A 805 19.65 24.13 7.28
CA TYR A 805 20.77 23.19 7.19
C TYR A 805 20.85 22.65 5.75
N ASN A 806 21.99 22.77 5.08
CA ASN A 806 22.12 22.41 3.67
C ASN A 806 23.23 21.38 3.47
N TYR A 807 23.02 20.40 2.57
CA TYR A 807 24.04 19.44 2.16
C TYR A 807 24.06 19.24 0.64
N GLN A 808 25.22 18.80 0.13
CA GLN A 808 25.37 18.31 -1.23
C GLN A 808 25.78 16.84 -1.21
N PHE A 809 25.00 15.98 -1.87
CA PHE A 809 25.36 14.60 -2.12
C PHE A 809 26.30 14.51 -3.33
N ALA A 810 27.51 13.99 -3.09
CA ALA A 810 28.62 13.97 -4.05
C ALA A 810 29.31 12.59 -4.13
N ALA A 811 28.71 11.53 -3.57
CA ALA A 811 29.20 10.17 -3.78
C ALA A 811 29.04 9.81 -5.27
N PRO A 812 30.11 9.46 -6.00
CA PRO A 812 30.06 9.37 -7.46
C PRO A 812 29.00 8.37 -8.00
N PRO A 813 28.37 8.65 -9.16
CA PRO A 813 28.47 9.87 -9.96
C PRO A 813 27.73 11.09 -9.38
N GLY A 814 26.94 10.95 -8.32
CA GLY A 814 26.23 12.03 -7.64
C GLY A 814 25.11 12.64 -8.48
N VAL A 815 24.34 11.81 -9.19
CA VAL A 815 23.25 12.26 -10.09
C VAL A 815 21.92 12.40 -9.35
N HIS A 816 20.96 13.13 -9.95
CA HIS A 816 19.62 13.31 -9.39
C HIS A 816 18.96 11.99 -8.94
N GLY A 817 18.33 12.00 -7.77
CA GLY A 817 17.70 10.83 -7.14
C GLY A 817 18.66 9.73 -6.65
N GLN A 818 19.98 9.84 -6.88
CA GLN A 818 20.94 8.81 -6.46
C GLN A 818 21.00 8.65 -4.92
N ASP A 819 20.75 9.73 -4.17
CA ASP A 819 20.75 9.72 -2.71
C ASP A 819 19.54 8.97 -2.10
N LEU A 820 18.51 8.61 -2.88
CA LEU A 820 17.42 7.72 -2.45
C LEU A 820 17.95 6.35 -2.01
N GLY A 821 18.84 5.74 -2.79
CA GLY A 821 19.46 4.45 -2.49
C GLY A 821 20.36 4.46 -1.25
N PHE A 822 20.77 5.65 -0.80
CA PHE A 822 21.53 5.87 0.44
C PHE A 822 20.62 6.25 1.62
N THR A 823 19.48 6.90 1.33
CA THR A 823 18.43 7.28 2.27
C THR A 823 17.70 6.04 2.81
N PHE A 824 17.20 5.19 1.92
CA PHE A 824 16.40 3.99 2.26
C PHE A 824 17.24 2.70 2.33
N TYR A 825 18.57 2.82 2.44
CA TYR A 825 19.48 1.67 2.52
C TYR A 825 19.24 0.81 3.77
N ARG A 826 18.77 -0.43 3.58
CA ARG A 826 18.48 -1.36 4.69
C ARG A 826 19.62 -2.32 5.09
N GLY A 827 20.79 -2.24 4.44
CA GLY A 827 21.92 -3.14 4.72
C GLY A 827 22.17 -4.23 3.68
N GLU A 828 21.32 -4.33 2.65
CA GLU A 828 21.42 -5.29 1.55
C GLU A 828 21.73 -4.58 0.22
N ALA A 829 22.23 -5.33 -0.76
CA ALA A 829 22.32 -4.85 -2.13
C ALA A 829 20.91 -4.80 -2.75
N ILE A 830 20.54 -3.65 -3.32
CA ILE A 830 19.27 -3.45 -4.02
C ILE A 830 19.29 -4.21 -5.35
N ASP A 831 18.22 -4.95 -5.67
CA ASP A 831 18.08 -5.57 -6.99
C ASP A 831 17.83 -4.48 -8.06
N PRO A 832 18.71 -4.34 -9.08
CA PRO A 832 18.57 -3.32 -10.09
C PRO A 832 17.38 -3.52 -11.06
N ALA A 833 16.72 -4.69 -11.06
CA ALA A 833 15.76 -5.07 -12.10
C ALA A 833 14.47 -4.22 -12.15
N GLY A 834 14.12 -3.50 -11.08
CA GLY A 834 12.89 -2.71 -10.98
C GLY A 834 13.06 -1.18 -10.93
N ALA A 835 14.28 -0.66 -10.80
CA ALA A 835 14.48 0.78 -10.54
C ALA A 835 14.34 1.65 -11.81
N PRO A 836 13.44 2.67 -11.85
CA PRO A 836 13.24 3.51 -13.03
C PRO A 836 14.37 4.53 -13.29
N PHE A 837 15.26 4.72 -12.32
CA PHE A 837 16.42 5.61 -12.35
C PHE A 837 17.65 4.86 -11.82
N PRO A 838 18.88 5.21 -12.24
CA PRO A 838 20.02 4.28 -12.23
C PRO A 838 20.25 3.61 -10.86
N PRO A 839 20.00 2.29 -10.74
CA PRO A 839 20.06 1.60 -9.46
C PRO A 839 21.47 1.65 -8.88
N THR A 840 21.59 2.11 -7.65
CA THR A 840 22.85 2.16 -6.90
C THR A 840 23.24 0.77 -6.44
N THR A 841 23.88 0.01 -7.32
CA THR A 841 24.42 -1.33 -7.00
C THR A 841 25.50 -1.28 -5.93
N ASP A 842 26.24 -0.18 -5.87
CA ASP A 842 27.37 0.05 -4.95
C ASP A 842 27.06 1.22 -4.01
N VAL A 843 26.25 0.95 -2.96
CA VAL A 843 26.00 1.92 -1.88
C VAL A 843 27.17 1.93 -0.90
N ASP A 844 27.83 3.08 -0.73
CA ASP A 844 28.78 3.29 0.36
C ASP A 844 28.02 3.36 1.69
N VAL A 845 28.15 2.30 2.49
CA VAL A 845 27.49 2.14 3.79
C VAL A 845 27.85 3.26 4.77
N ALA A 846 29.07 3.81 4.73
CA ALA A 846 29.46 4.91 5.62
C ALA A 846 28.73 6.20 5.22
N VAL A 847 28.66 6.49 3.93
CA VAL A 847 27.90 7.63 3.37
C VAL A 847 26.41 7.51 3.72
N SER A 848 25.83 6.32 3.52
CA SER A 848 24.42 6.05 3.86
C SER A 848 24.14 6.26 5.35
N ARG A 849 24.91 5.66 6.25
CA ARG A 849 24.68 5.79 7.70
C ARG A 849 24.79 7.24 8.19
N VAL A 850 25.62 8.07 7.56
CA VAL A 850 25.66 9.51 7.84
C VAL A 850 24.39 10.22 7.37
N LEU A 851 23.92 9.97 6.14
CA LEU A 851 22.68 10.56 5.62
C LEU A 851 21.46 10.17 6.47
N GLN A 852 21.35 8.88 6.79
CA GLN A 852 20.28 8.35 7.63
C GLN A 852 20.30 8.94 9.05
N SER A 853 21.48 9.12 9.64
CA SER A 853 21.63 9.80 10.94
C SER A 853 21.16 11.25 10.87
N TRP A 854 21.53 12.00 9.81
CA TRP A 854 21.11 13.39 9.61
C TRP A 854 19.59 13.52 9.49
N ILE A 855 18.95 12.65 8.71
CA ILE A 855 17.49 12.62 8.53
C ILE A 855 16.80 12.24 9.86
N ALA A 856 17.20 11.12 10.48
CA ALA A 856 16.58 10.62 11.71
C ALA A 856 16.69 11.61 12.88
N SER A 857 17.87 12.20 13.12
CA SER A 857 18.05 13.20 14.18
C SER A 857 17.37 14.52 13.89
N PHE A 858 17.26 14.94 12.62
CA PHE A 858 16.46 16.11 12.26
C PHE A 858 14.97 15.89 12.54
N VAL A 859 14.43 14.69 12.25
CA VAL A 859 13.04 14.34 12.55
C VAL A 859 12.73 14.35 14.05
N THR A 860 13.60 13.80 14.91
CA THR A 860 13.32 13.77 16.35
C THR A 860 13.59 15.09 17.07
N SER A 861 14.68 15.78 16.73
CA SER A 861 15.23 16.92 17.49
C SER A 861 15.13 18.28 16.79
N GLY A 862 14.98 18.30 15.47
CA GLY A 862 15.05 19.52 14.66
C GLY A 862 16.47 19.96 14.24
N ALA A 863 17.51 19.18 14.54
CA ALA A 863 18.88 19.43 14.12
C ALA A 863 19.55 18.16 13.53
N PRO A 864 20.17 18.22 12.34
CA PRO A 864 20.83 17.07 11.73
C PRO A 864 22.21 16.82 12.37
N THR A 865 22.44 15.58 12.81
CA THR A 865 23.67 15.15 13.51
C THR A 865 24.05 13.72 13.11
N ALA A 866 25.33 13.38 13.19
CA ALA A 866 25.81 12.02 12.94
C ALA A 866 27.06 11.71 13.79
N PRO A 867 27.25 10.48 14.29
CA PRO A 867 28.37 10.14 15.18
C PRO A 867 29.75 10.38 14.52
N ASN A 868 30.62 11.11 15.20
CA ASN A 868 31.98 11.48 14.75
C ASN A 868 32.05 12.37 13.48
N VAL A 869 30.93 12.88 12.98
CA VAL A 869 30.87 13.81 11.84
C VAL A 869 30.91 15.26 12.34
N ILE A 870 31.37 16.18 11.48
CA ILE A 870 31.32 17.63 11.76
C ILE A 870 29.87 18.14 11.79
N GLY A 871 29.56 19.01 12.76
CA GLY A 871 28.24 19.63 12.86
C GLY A 871 27.99 20.65 11.74
N PHE A 872 26.74 20.71 11.27
CA PHE A 872 26.28 21.75 10.35
C PHE A 872 26.43 23.15 10.96
N GLU A 873 26.77 24.11 10.11
CA GLU A 873 26.56 25.54 10.37
C GLU A 873 25.32 25.99 9.57
N PRO A 874 24.56 27.01 10.01
CA PRO A 874 23.46 27.55 9.21
C PRO A 874 23.97 28.06 7.87
N TYR A 875 23.19 27.88 6.81
CA TYR A 875 23.52 28.30 5.44
C TYR A 875 24.06 29.73 5.37
N GLY A 876 23.41 30.66 6.09
CA GLY A 876 23.88 32.04 6.23
C GLY A 876 23.98 32.78 4.90
N ASN A 877 24.74 33.88 4.88
CA ASN A 877 25.00 34.65 3.66
C ASN A 877 26.21 34.12 2.87
N GLU A 878 26.92 33.12 3.41
CA GLU A 878 28.11 32.50 2.80
C GLU A 878 27.77 31.20 2.05
N GLY A 879 26.53 30.71 2.20
CA GLY A 879 26.04 29.50 1.54
C GLY A 879 26.63 28.21 2.11
N ASN A 880 26.86 28.17 3.43
CA ASN A 880 27.51 27.06 4.10
C ASN A 880 26.71 25.76 3.92
N LEU A 881 27.39 24.68 3.52
CA LEU A 881 26.80 23.35 3.40
C LEU A 881 27.81 22.26 3.78
N LEU A 882 27.32 21.04 4.00
CA LEU A 882 28.18 19.85 4.11
C LEU A 882 28.18 19.06 2.81
N ILE A 883 29.36 18.72 2.29
CA ILE A 883 29.51 17.82 1.14
C ILE A 883 29.62 16.40 1.67
N LEU A 884 28.80 15.49 1.17
CA LEU A 884 28.69 14.10 1.60
C LEU A 884 29.08 13.15 0.46
N GLY A 885 29.99 12.22 0.72
CA GLY A 885 30.50 11.25 -0.28
C GLY A 885 31.86 11.59 -0.89
N GLU A 886 32.52 12.66 -0.45
CA GLU A 886 33.86 12.99 -0.95
C GLU A 886 34.94 12.10 -0.30
N ALA A 887 35.65 11.32 -1.12
CA ALA A 887 36.59 10.27 -0.68
C ALA A 887 37.87 10.75 0.03
N ASN A 888 38.03 12.06 0.26
CA ASN A 888 39.26 12.68 0.79
C ASN A 888 39.31 12.77 2.33
N ASN A 889 38.27 12.35 3.05
CA ASN A 889 38.20 12.42 4.52
C ASN A 889 37.68 11.10 5.14
N SER A 890 38.18 10.72 6.32
CA SER A 890 37.83 9.47 7.01
C SER A 890 36.41 9.42 7.60
N THR A 891 35.60 10.44 7.31
CA THR A 891 34.16 10.53 7.67
C THR A 891 33.27 10.68 6.44
N HIS A 892 33.86 10.69 5.23
CA HIS A 892 33.17 10.91 3.95
C HIS A 892 32.41 12.26 3.88
N VAL A 893 32.70 13.20 4.79
CA VAL A 893 32.06 14.53 4.88
C VAL A 893 33.11 15.64 4.87
N ALA A 894 32.83 16.72 4.14
CA ALA A 894 33.62 17.95 4.11
C ALA A 894 32.72 19.20 4.32
N ARG A 895 33.32 20.34 4.69
CA ARG A 895 32.64 21.65 4.60
C ARG A 895 32.71 22.15 3.17
N GLY A 896 31.59 22.62 2.64
CA GLY A 896 31.50 23.28 1.35
C GLY A 896 30.74 24.60 1.42
N THR A 897 30.71 25.30 0.29
CA THR A 897 29.88 26.48 0.06
C THR A 897 29.07 26.25 -1.21
N ASP A 898 27.85 26.77 -1.24
CA ASP A 898 26.91 26.63 -2.36
C ASP A 898 27.55 27.10 -3.70
N PRO A 899 27.75 26.19 -4.67
CA PRO A 899 28.46 26.51 -5.90
C PRO A 899 27.69 27.47 -6.81
N THR A 900 26.38 27.66 -6.58
CA THR A 900 25.56 28.57 -7.37
C THR A 900 25.82 30.04 -7.03
N LEU A 901 26.11 30.34 -5.75
CA LEU A 901 26.38 31.71 -5.28
C LEU A 901 27.62 32.30 -5.97
N ALA A 902 28.66 31.49 -6.16
CA ALA A 902 29.90 31.90 -6.83
C ALA A 902 29.70 32.25 -8.32
N ARG A 903 28.64 31.74 -8.96
CA ARG A 903 28.32 31.99 -10.38
C ARG A 903 27.28 33.09 -10.59
N GLY A 904 26.54 33.48 -9.55
CA GLY A 904 25.48 34.51 -9.63
C GLY A 904 24.26 34.15 -10.50
N ARG A 905 24.17 32.92 -11.03
CA ARG A 905 23.13 32.52 -11.99
C ARG A 905 21.73 32.53 -11.37
N CYS A 906 21.54 31.93 -10.19
CA CYS A 906 20.24 31.97 -9.50
C CYS A 906 19.80 33.41 -9.16
N ASP A 907 20.76 34.29 -8.91
CA ASP A 907 20.55 35.72 -8.67
C ASP A 907 20.12 36.50 -9.92
N TRP A 908 20.39 35.97 -11.11
CA TRP A 908 19.89 36.48 -12.39
C TRP A 908 18.50 35.91 -12.68
N LEU A 909 18.30 34.59 -12.48
CA LEU A 909 17.00 33.92 -12.66
C LEU A 909 15.91 34.61 -11.84
N ALA A 910 16.18 34.86 -10.56
CA ALA A 910 15.25 35.50 -9.63
C ALA A 910 14.95 36.98 -9.89
N LYS A 911 15.60 37.63 -10.88
CA LYS A 911 15.45 39.06 -11.21
C LYS A 911 15.01 39.34 -12.65
N ARG A 912 14.80 38.29 -13.45
CA ARG A 912 14.34 38.41 -14.85
C ARG A 912 13.28 37.38 -15.18
N ILE A 913 13.52 36.10 -14.90
CA ILE A 913 12.57 35.05 -15.31
C ILE A 913 11.36 35.00 -14.38
N ILE A 914 11.55 35.15 -13.05
CA ILE A 914 10.43 35.27 -12.09
C ILE A 914 9.52 36.48 -12.42
N ASP A 915 10.10 37.59 -12.89
CA ASP A 915 9.34 38.80 -13.22
C ASP A 915 8.73 38.79 -14.63
N GLU A 916 9.34 38.08 -15.60
CA GLU A 916 8.83 38.00 -16.99
C GLU A 916 7.71 36.95 -17.17
N THR A 917 7.78 35.76 -16.56
CA THR A 917 6.76 34.71 -16.76
C THR A 917 5.37 35.11 -16.27
N LEU A 918 5.29 36.02 -15.28
CA LEU A 918 4.04 36.55 -14.74
C LEU A 918 3.40 37.65 -15.60
N LEU A 919 4.15 38.28 -16.52
CA LEU A 919 3.65 39.36 -17.39
C LEU A 919 2.85 38.86 -18.62
N GLU A 920 2.89 37.55 -18.91
CA GLU A 920 2.02 36.89 -19.90
C GLU A 920 0.99 35.94 -19.24
N ALA A 921 0.91 35.92 -17.90
CA ALA A 921 -0.04 35.11 -17.12
C ALA A 921 -1.17 35.94 -16.48
N ASN A 922 -1.24 37.25 -16.76
CA ASN A 922 -2.27 38.20 -16.32
C ASN A 922 -2.87 38.96 -17.51
#